data_AF-A0A9P5EEK7-F1
#
_entry.id   AF-A0A9P5EEK7-F1
#
_cell.length_a   1.000
_cell.length_b   1.000
_cell.length_c   1.000
_cell.angle_alpha   90.00
_cell.angle_beta   90.00
_cell.angle_gamma   90.00
#
_symmetry.space_group_name_H-M   'P 1'
#
loop_
_entity.id
_entity.type
_entity.pdbx_description
1 polymer ?
#
loop_
_entity_poly.entity_id
_entity_poly.type
_entity_poly.pdbx_seq_one_letter_code
_entity_poly.pdbx_strand_id
1 'polypeptide(L)'
;MGSPWFTRSDEHNQKNQDHPNNSSNTAEVGMAAETKDIYRKSSWDPWQEWTDEEIGVDGASSQASAKYALIVRREKDHGEIDESVLSLHSITVQSPLLKKILGPVFKGYKGINTNLKKLEFHAPFREFFYRWDEFKQADPRNDSHDSSEECSHYELLADIIHAEIKPRIEQASDLLNNGVISFDYVWTLFEPDVEVYTKIEGRDRLFKLSTGNYSKTPDGTVAYVLNVRFIDTDGDTFGYTETSLTILPFENVLPILELDVIPARLCPDFDQVRERLVQRGRLFESLQGINHKAYSGMYSLSHTASGIPKQRHVTNERIIIDCRTFLWFNRGTTGPLHPLEASKSFVFRGNEQCNDNSIDSIAHGPLPTKPHATRILSNGSKSSRFCLKTKEWGLFDIELVQDVVWNSTAFDQLVLPHDYKRIIQAFVGAQMSGLDNFDDVIKGKGRGIIMLLSGEPGTGKTLTAESVAEIMQRPLYNMSAAELGDVAQEVEQKLDCALELSTRWGAVLLLDECDVFLERRTTSDIKRNKLVSIFLRLLEYFEGVMFLTTNRVSAFDPAFESRLHLTIHYPNLDYTSRLHIWKTFMNIDSNRSSLSADELDELAGVELNGRQIKNVVKTARLLATHERTQLAMSHISTVLRIKKGLAGWPS
;
A
#
# COMPACT_ATOMS: atom_id res chain seq x y z
N MET A 1 -48.39 49.96 -0.86
CA MET A 1 -47.33 50.10 -1.88
C MET A 1 -47.69 49.21 -3.06
N GLY A 2 -47.98 49.84 -4.20
CA GLY A 2 -47.95 49.26 -5.56
C GLY A 2 -48.74 47.99 -5.87
N SER A 3 -49.98 48.16 -6.35
CA SER A 3 -50.67 47.19 -7.22
C SER A 3 -50.61 47.69 -8.69
N PRO A 4 -51.20 47.00 -9.70
CA PRO A 4 -50.53 46.61 -10.95
C PRO A 4 -51.06 47.37 -12.19
N TRP A 5 -50.41 47.24 -13.35
CA TRP A 5 -51.01 47.63 -14.63
C TRP A 5 -50.76 46.58 -15.73
N PHE A 6 -51.86 46.29 -16.42
CA PHE A 6 -52.04 45.37 -17.54
C PHE A 6 -52.04 46.17 -18.86
N THR A 7 -52.07 45.43 -19.98
CA THR A 7 -52.48 45.78 -21.37
C THR A 7 -51.39 46.24 -22.35
N ARG A 8 -51.47 46.01 -23.67
CA ARG A 8 -52.00 44.98 -24.61
C ARG A 8 -51.63 45.51 -26.02
N SER A 9 -51.57 44.62 -27.02
CA SER A 9 -51.70 44.87 -28.50
C SER A 9 -50.55 45.67 -29.17
N ASP A 10 -50.16 45.51 -30.43
CA ASP A 10 -50.33 44.64 -31.61
C ASP A 10 -49.89 45.53 -32.81
N GLU A 11 -49.66 44.93 -33.99
CA GLU A 11 -49.41 45.55 -35.32
C GLU A 11 -47.93 45.74 -35.72
N HIS A 12 -47.36 44.78 -36.48
CA HIS A 12 -47.34 44.71 -37.95
C HIS A 12 -46.52 45.81 -38.64
N ASN A 13 -45.36 45.45 -39.22
CA ASN A 13 -45.19 45.54 -40.67
C ASN A 13 -44.09 44.63 -41.23
N GLN A 14 -44.45 43.84 -42.24
CA GLN A 14 -43.56 43.08 -43.12
C GLN A 14 -42.96 44.00 -44.20
N LYS A 15 -41.72 43.74 -44.64
CA LYS A 15 -41.40 43.51 -46.07
C LYS A 15 -39.93 43.14 -46.31
N ASN A 16 -39.79 42.09 -47.12
CA ASN A 16 -38.60 41.57 -47.79
C ASN A 16 -37.96 42.58 -48.78
N GLN A 17 -36.76 42.19 -49.25
CA GLN A 17 -35.99 42.61 -50.45
C GLN A 17 -34.94 43.70 -50.15
N ASP A 18 -33.64 43.57 -50.41
CA ASP A 18 -32.87 42.70 -51.33
C ASP A 18 -31.45 42.41 -50.80
N HIS A 19 -30.94 41.22 -51.13
CA HIS A 19 -29.51 40.90 -51.06
C HIS A 19 -28.72 41.70 -52.10
N PRO A 20 -27.45 42.03 -51.81
CA PRO A 20 -26.40 41.78 -52.76
C PRO A 20 -25.49 40.69 -52.23
N ASN A 21 -25.29 39.68 -53.10
CA ASN A 21 -24.26 38.65 -53.02
C ASN A 21 -22.97 39.18 -52.39
N ASN A 22 -22.55 38.59 -51.26
CA ASN A 22 -21.15 38.55 -50.91
C ASN A 22 -20.74 37.08 -50.85
N SER A 23 -19.99 36.69 -51.87
CA SER A 23 -19.36 35.39 -52.05
C SER A 23 -18.71 34.92 -50.75
N SER A 24 -19.15 33.76 -50.27
CA SER A 24 -18.54 33.00 -49.20
C SER A 24 -17.10 32.63 -49.55
N ASN A 25 -16.14 33.45 -49.12
CA ASN A 25 -14.75 33.06 -49.07
C ASN A 25 -14.58 32.22 -47.79
N THR A 26 -14.92 30.93 -47.85
CA THR A 26 -14.55 29.97 -46.80
C THR A 26 -13.04 29.75 -46.91
N ALA A 27 -12.26 30.59 -46.23
CA ALA A 27 -10.81 30.41 -46.16
C ALA A 27 -10.50 29.01 -45.63
N GLU A 28 -9.66 28.26 -46.34
CA GLU A 28 -9.21 26.94 -45.89
C GLU A 28 -8.44 27.09 -44.58
N VAL A 29 -8.84 26.31 -43.57
CA VAL A 29 -8.36 26.47 -42.21
C VAL A 29 -6.86 26.15 -42.13
N GLY A 30 -6.07 27.08 -41.62
CA GLY A 30 -4.64 26.92 -41.37
C GLY A 30 -3.74 26.86 -42.62
N MET A 31 -4.25 27.26 -43.79
CA MET A 31 -3.50 27.21 -45.06
C MET A 31 -2.77 28.52 -45.40
N ALA A 32 -3.02 29.62 -44.69
CA ALA A 32 -2.17 30.80 -44.81
C ALA A 32 -0.88 30.58 -43.99
N ALA A 33 0.29 30.62 -44.64
CA ALA A 33 1.62 30.47 -44.03
C ALA A 33 2.03 31.70 -43.16
N GLU A 34 1.14 32.14 -42.28
CA GLU A 34 1.26 33.33 -41.45
C GLU A 34 0.90 32.99 -39.99
N THR A 35 1.48 33.73 -39.03
CA THR A 35 1.10 33.67 -37.62
C THR A 35 0.00 34.67 -37.29
N LYS A 36 -0.80 34.35 -36.27
CA LYS A 36 -1.64 35.33 -35.57
C LYS A 36 -1.25 35.38 -34.10
N ASP A 37 -0.65 36.49 -33.67
CA ASP A 37 -0.33 36.73 -32.26
C ASP A 37 -1.57 37.20 -31.48
N ILE A 38 -1.75 36.66 -30.27
CA ILE A 38 -2.81 37.00 -29.31
C ILE A 38 -2.16 37.18 -27.94
N TYR A 39 -2.66 38.14 -27.15
CA TYR A 39 -2.00 38.61 -25.94
C TYR A 39 -2.93 38.62 -24.73
N ARG A 40 -2.40 38.51 -23.51
CA ARG A 40 -3.13 38.82 -22.28
C ARG A 40 -2.22 39.48 -21.25
N LYS A 41 -2.80 40.30 -20.36
CA LYS A 41 -2.06 41.03 -19.32
C LYS A 41 -1.81 40.20 -18.07
N SER A 42 -2.75 39.33 -17.68
CA SER A 42 -2.66 38.44 -16.53
C SER A 42 -3.42 37.14 -16.79
N SER A 43 -3.18 36.10 -15.98
CA SER A 43 -3.87 34.80 -16.06
C SER A 43 -5.39 34.89 -15.90
N TRP A 44 -5.87 35.99 -15.32
CA TRP A 44 -7.28 36.28 -15.07
C TRP A 44 -7.95 37.05 -16.22
N ASP A 45 -7.17 37.55 -17.18
CA ASP A 45 -7.68 38.31 -18.31
C ASP A 45 -7.98 37.39 -19.51
N PRO A 46 -9.03 37.67 -20.29
CA PRO A 46 -9.28 36.98 -21.55
C PRO A 46 -8.15 37.28 -22.55
N TRP A 47 -7.91 36.33 -23.47
CA TRP A 47 -7.00 36.54 -24.59
C TRP A 47 -7.57 37.60 -25.53
N GLN A 48 -6.75 38.59 -25.88
CA GLN A 48 -7.12 39.74 -26.71
C GLN A 48 -6.23 39.82 -27.95
N GLU A 49 -6.83 40.10 -29.09
CA GLU A 49 -6.11 40.57 -30.27
C GLU A 49 -5.73 42.04 -30.05
N TRP A 50 -4.44 42.39 -30.12
CA TRP A 50 -4.03 43.79 -30.20
C TRP A 50 -3.79 44.15 -31.67
N THR A 51 -4.45 45.21 -32.12
CA THR A 51 -4.01 46.05 -33.23
C THR A 51 -3.57 47.39 -32.64
N ASP A 52 -2.66 48.12 -33.27
CA ASP A 52 -2.15 49.42 -32.80
C ASP A 52 -3.25 50.52 -32.66
N GLU A 53 -4.51 50.20 -32.93
CA GLU A 53 -5.68 51.03 -32.69
C GLU A 53 -6.77 50.24 -31.93
N GLU A 54 -7.46 50.95 -31.04
CA GLU A 54 -8.25 50.55 -29.87
C GLU A 54 -9.30 49.41 -29.96
N ILE A 55 -9.54 48.81 -28.78
CA ILE A 55 -10.68 47.98 -28.31
C ILE A 55 -10.76 46.54 -28.84
N GLY A 56 -10.55 45.61 -27.89
CA GLY A 56 -10.48 44.17 -28.10
C GLY A 56 -11.80 43.49 -28.48
N VAL A 57 -11.63 42.41 -29.23
CA VAL A 57 -12.63 41.36 -29.44
C VAL A 57 -12.20 40.17 -28.59
N ASP A 58 -13.14 39.59 -27.84
CA ASP A 58 -12.94 38.34 -27.07
C ASP A 58 -12.29 37.28 -27.98
N GLY A 59 -11.07 36.87 -27.64
CA GLY A 59 -10.23 35.92 -28.39
C GLY A 59 -10.70 34.47 -28.35
N ALA A 60 -12.01 34.23 -28.35
CA ALA A 60 -12.58 32.93 -28.70
C ALA A 60 -12.53 32.79 -30.23
N SER A 61 -11.39 32.34 -30.77
CA SER A 61 -11.17 31.90 -32.16
C SER A 61 -12.20 32.45 -33.15
N SER A 62 -12.09 33.74 -33.48
CA SER A 62 -12.94 34.33 -34.51
C SER A 62 -12.80 33.51 -35.80
N GLN A 63 -13.88 33.33 -36.58
CA GLN A 63 -13.80 32.69 -37.92
C GLN A 63 -12.70 33.33 -38.80
N ALA A 64 -12.31 34.57 -38.52
CA ALA A 64 -11.24 35.30 -39.19
C ALA A 64 -9.82 34.82 -38.84
N SER A 65 -9.61 34.23 -37.66
CA SER A 65 -8.30 33.70 -37.21
C SER A 65 -8.05 32.25 -37.64
N ALA A 66 -9.07 31.56 -38.15
CA ALA A 66 -8.98 30.16 -38.55
C ALA A 66 -8.14 29.91 -39.82
N LYS A 67 -7.85 30.96 -40.61
CA LYS A 67 -7.06 30.84 -41.85
C LYS A 67 -5.55 30.72 -41.61
N TYR A 68 -5.05 31.21 -40.47
CA TYR A 68 -3.62 31.29 -40.15
C TYR A 68 -3.06 29.93 -39.73
N ALA A 69 -1.86 29.58 -40.20
CA ALA A 69 -1.21 28.30 -39.90
C ALA A 69 -0.99 28.10 -38.39
N LEU A 70 -0.63 29.18 -37.67
CA LEU A 70 -0.31 29.19 -36.25
C LEU A 70 -1.03 30.32 -35.51
N ILE A 71 -1.58 30.02 -34.33
CA ILE A 71 -1.92 31.04 -33.32
C ILE A 71 -0.83 31.03 -32.27
N VAL A 72 -0.21 32.19 -32.05
CA VAL A 72 0.87 32.40 -31.09
C VAL A 72 0.31 33.20 -29.92
N ARG A 73 0.41 32.68 -28.70
CA ARG A 73 -0.11 33.33 -27.49
C ARG A 73 1.03 33.83 -26.62
N ARG A 74 1.03 35.12 -26.29
CA ARG A 74 2.06 35.76 -25.47
C ARG A 74 1.44 36.36 -24.20
N GLU A 75 2.11 36.19 -23.08
CA GLU A 75 1.67 36.69 -21.78
C GLU A 75 2.72 37.64 -21.20
N LYS A 76 2.25 38.62 -20.43
CA LYS A 76 3.13 39.56 -19.74
C LYS A 76 3.70 38.87 -18.49
N ASP A 77 5.01 38.62 -18.48
CA ASP A 77 5.67 38.04 -17.32
C ASP A 77 6.02 39.15 -16.31
N HIS A 78 5.71 38.92 -15.04
CA HIS A 78 6.02 39.86 -13.96
C HIS A 78 7.34 39.44 -13.31
N GLY A 79 8.46 39.93 -13.86
CA GLY A 79 9.76 39.82 -13.22
C GLY A 79 9.85 40.63 -11.93
N GLU A 80 10.86 40.35 -11.10
CA GLU A 80 11.16 41.12 -9.86
C GLU A 80 11.65 42.55 -10.12
N ILE A 81 11.97 42.89 -11.37
CA ILE A 81 12.41 44.21 -11.83
C ILE A 81 11.31 44.75 -12.76
N ASP A 82 10.97 46.03 -12.60
CA ASP A 82 9.82 46.76 -13.16
C ASP A 82 9.70 46.80 -14.72
N GLU A 83 10.45 45.98 -15.44
CA GLU A 83 10.35 45.77 -16.89
C GLU A 83 9.65 44.45 -17.18
N SER A 84 8.35 44.54 -17.39
CA SER A 84 7.55 43.41 -17.85
C SER A 84 7.88 43.02 -19.29
N VAL A 85 8.39 41.81 -19.49
CA VAL A 85 8.69 41.27 -20.83
C VAL A 85 7.51 40.40 -21.29
N LEU A 86 7.12 40.54 -22.56
CA LEU A 86 6.15 39.65 -23.20
C LEU A 86 6.81 38.30 -23.47
N SER A 87 6.44 37.27 -22.71
CA SER A 87 6.94 35.91 -22.88
C SER A 87 5.97 35.09 -23.74
N LEU A 88 6.52 34.14 -24.51
CA LEU A 88 5.69 33.22 -25.27
C LEU A 88 5.03 32.21 -24.31
N HIS A 89 3.71 32.09 -24.36
CA HIS A 89 2.94 31.21 -23.47
C HIS A 89 2.53 29.90 -24.16
N SER A 90 1.92 29.96 -25.34
CA SER A 90 1.52 28.75 -26.09
C SER A 90 1.42 28.98 -27.60
N ILE A 91 1.49 27.90 -28.37
CA ILE A 91 1.29 27.89 -29.82
C ILE A 91 0.18 26.88 -30.14
N THR A 92 -0.84 27.30 -30.89
CA THR A 92 -1.83 26.39 -31.49
C THR A 92 -1.51 26.17 -32.96
N VAL A 93 -1.28 24.91 -33.34
CA VAL A 93 -1.04 24.51 -34.73
C VAL A 93 -2.39 24.23 -35.41
N GLN A 94 -2.72 25.06 -36.40
CA GLN A 94 -3.94 24.89 -37.21
C GLN A 94 -3.64 24.20 -38.55
N SER A 95 -2.46 24.47 -39.12
CA SER A 95 -2.08 23.97 -40.44
C SER A 95 -2.12 22.43 -40.53
N PRO A 96 -2.88 21.86 -41.48
CA PRO A 96 -2.88 20.43 -41.77
C PRO A 96 -1.51 19.91 -42.22
N LEU A 97 -0.76 20.71 -42.97
CA LEU A 97 0.59 20.37 -43.44
C LEU A 97 1.56 20.20 -42.25
N LEU A 98 1.55 21.14 -41.31
CA LEU A 98 2.34 21.02 -40.07
C LEU A 98 1.94 19.81 -39.24
N LYS A 99 0.64 19.52 -39.10
CA LYS A 99 0.15 18.34 -38.36
C LYS A 99 0.64 17.03 -38.97
N LYS A 100 0.73 16.96 -40.30
CA LYS A 100 1.28 15.82 -41.03
C LYS A 100 2.79 15.67 -40.79
N ILE A 101 3.56 16.76 -40.84
CA ILE A 101 5.01 16.76 -40.56
C ILE A 101 5.31 16.39 -39.10
N LEU A 102 4.55 16.94 -38.15
CA LEU A 102 4.74 16.68 -36.72
C LEU A 102 4.29 15.27 -36.28
N GLY A 103 3.48 14.57 -37.10
CA GLY A 103 3.00 13.23 -36.80
C GLY A 103 4.15 12.23 -36.57
N PRO A 104 5.09 12.09 -37.52
CA PRO A 104 6.32 11.31 -37.32
C PRO A 104 7.19 11.81 -36.16
N VAL A 105 7.35 13.13 -35.99
CA VAL A 105 8.19 13.73 -34.93
C VAL A 105 7.74 13.30 -33.54
N PHE A 106 6.43 13.34 -33.27
CA PHE A 106 5.86 12.97 -31.98
C PHE A 106 5.33 11.54 -31.91
N LYS A 107 5.73 10.68 -32.84
CA LYS A 107 5.29 9.28 -32.87
C LYS A 107 5.70 8.57 -31.58
N GLY A 108 4.71 8.09 -30.83
CA GLY A 108 4.93 7.39 -29.55
C GLY A 108 5.09 8.29 -28.34
N TYR A 109 5.07 9.62 -28.51
CA TYR A 109 5.06 10.57 -27.40
C TYR A 109 3.65 10.62 -26.77
N LYS A 110 3.54 10.32 -25.48
CA LYS A 110 2.24 10.29 -24.81
C LYS A 110 1.65 11.70 -24.63
N GLY A 111 0.33 11.78 -24.79
CA GLY A 111 -0.41 13.04 -24.61
C GLY A 111 -0.45 13.93 -25.85
N ILE A 112 0.28 13.58 -26.92
CA ILE A 112 0.24 14.31 -28.20
C ILE A 112 -0.48 13.48 -29.25
N ASN A 113 -1.48 14.07 -29.88
CA ASN A 113 -2.12 13.52 -31.07
C ASN A 113 -2.26 14.64 -32.11
N THR A 114 -1.44 14.58 -33.16
CA THR A 114 -1.37 15.63 -34.16
C THR A 114 -2.62 15.71 -35.05
N ASN A 115 -3.48 14.70 -35.03
CA ASN A 115 -4.75 14.71 -35.76
C ASN A 115 -5.85 15.52 -35.05
N LEU A 116 -5.61 16.00 -33.83
CA LEU A 116 -6.58 16.81 -33.11
C LEU A 116 -6.82 18.15 -33.81
N LYS A 117 -8.07 18.62 -33.79
CA LYS A 117 -8.44 19.95 -34.30
C LYS A 117 -7.65 21.05 -33.56
N LYS A 118 -7.58 20.93 -32.22
CA LYS A 118 -6.79 21.79 -31.35
C LYS A 118 -5.50 21.06 -30.94
N LEU A 119 -4.42 21.34 -31.66
CA LEU A 119 -3.07 20.90 -31.29
C LEU A 119 -2.35 22.10 -30.67
N GLU A 120 -2.13 22.09 -29.36
CA GLU A 120 -1.55 23.20 -28.61
C GLU A 120 -0.32 22.75 -27.84
N PHE A 121 0.74 23.56 -27.88
CA PHE A 121 1.99 23.37 -27.14
C PHE A 121 2.23 24.57 -26.23
N HIS A 122 2.78 24.35 -25.05
CA HIS A 122 3.00 25.39 -24.03
C HIS A 122 4.48 25.59 -23.76
N ALA A 123 4.88 26.83 -23.46
CA ALA A 123 6.24 27.13 -23.02
C ALA A 123 6.59 26.33 -21.74
N PRO A 124 7.83 25.82 -21.60
CA PRO A 124 9.00 26.06 -22.47
C PRO A 124 9.11 25.08 -23.65
N PHE A 125 8.00 24.50 -24.13
CA PHE A 125 7.94 23.62 -25.31
C PHE A 125 8.78 22.35 -25.16
N ARG A 126 8.62 21.69 -24.00
CA ARG A 126 9.42 20.53 -23.59
C ARG A 126 9.37 19.38 -24.58
N GLU A 127 8.21 19.20 -25.22
CA GLU A 127 7.98 18.17 -26.23
C GLU A 127 9.01 18.29 -27.37
N PHE A 128 9.22 19.50 -27.87
CA PHE A 128 10.19 19.79 -28.93
C PHE A 128 11.64 19.72 -28.43
N PHE A 129 11.90 20.04 -27.16
CA PHE A 129 13.23 19.83 -26.57
C PHE A 129 13.61 18.33 -26.60
N TYR A 130 12.70 17.44 -26.20
CA TYR A 130 12.97 15.99 -26.22
C TYR A 130 13.01 15.38 -27.62
N ARG A 131 12.25 15.95 -28.57
CA ARG A 131 12.19 15.51 -29.97
C ARG A 131 12.96 16.43 -30.92
N TRP A 132 14.01 17.09 -30.43
CA TRP A 132 14.70 18.13 -31.18
C TRP A 132 15.36 17.59 -32.45
N ASP A 133 15.96 16.41 -32.37
CA ASP A 133 16.62 15.79 -33.52
C ASP A 133 15.60 15.29 -34.54
N GLU A 134 14.52 14.65 -34.11
CA GLU A 134 13.41 14.25 -34.97
C GLU A 134 12.74 15.46 -35.63
N PHE A 135 12.58 16.56 -34.89
CA PHE A 135 12.04 17.81 -35.41
C PHE A 135 12.93 18.38 -36.52
N LYS A 136 14.25 18.50 -36.30
CA LYS A 136 15.21 18.96 -37.33
C LYS A 136 15.22 18.05 -38.57
N GLN A 137 15.14 16.73 -38.38
CA GLN A 137 15.12 15.78 -39.49
C GLN A 137 13.84 15.88 -40.32
N ALA A 138 12.72 16.28 -39.71
CA ALA A 138 11.44 16.44 -40.37
C ALA A 138 11.31 17.71 -41.24
N ASP A 139 12.38 18.52 -41.35
CA ASP A 139 12.42 19.67 -42.25
C ASP A 139 12.25 19.23 -43.72
N PRO A 140 11.15 19.61 -44.40
CA PRO A 140 10.89 19.19 -45.78
C PRO A 140 11.97 19.63 -46.79
N ARG A 141 12.78 20.63 -46.44
CA ARG A 141 13.92 21.09 -47.25
C ARG A 141 15.06 20.06 -47.34
N ASN A 142 15.07 19.06 -46.46
CA ASN A 142 16.07 17.98 -46.48
C ASN A 142 15.84 17.00 -47.64
N ASP A 143 14.59 16.77 -48.05
CA ASP A 143 14.23 15.77 -49.07
C ASP A 143 14.14 16.36 -50.49
N SER A 144 13.82 17.67 -50.61
CA SER A 144 13.80 18.38 -51.90
C SER A 144 14.16 19.86 -51.73
N HIS A 145 14.98 20.41 -52.61
CA HIS A 145 15.41 21.82 -52.59
C HIS A 145 14.36 22.82 -53.11
N ASP A 146 13.19 22.35 -53.54
CA ASP A 146 12.12 23.21 -54.02
C ASP A 146 11.33 23.83 -52.85
N SER A 147 11.03 25.13 -52.96
CA SER A 147 10.22 25.88 -51.99
C SER A 147 8.75 25.44 -52.07
N SER A 148 8.45 24.28 -51.48
CA SER A 148 7.07 23.81 -51.33
C SER A 148 6.31 24.62 -50.26
N GLU A 149 4.98 24.60 -50.32
CA GLU A 149 4.11 25.20 -49.29
C GLU A 149 4.35 24.55 -47.91
N GLU A 150 4.71 23.26 -47.87
CA GLU A 150 5.14 22.56 -46.65
C GLU A 150 6.40 23.20 -46.03
N CYS A 151 7.36 23.67 -46.86
CA CYS A 151 8.57 24.35 -46.40
C CYS A 151 8.24 25.68 -45.71
N SER A 152 7.38 26.52 -46.31
CA SER A 152 7.02 27.82 -45.74
C SER A 152 6.26 27.68 -44.42
N HIS A 153 5.37 26.69 -44.33
CA HIS A 153 4.65 26.39 -43.09
C HIS A 153 5.59 25.87 -41.99
N TYR A 154 6.50 24.96 -42.34
CA TYR A 154 7.51 24.43 -41.42
C TYR A 154 8.44 25.53 -40.91
N GLU A 155 8.94 26.40 -41.80
CA GLU A 155 9.83 27.51 -41.47
C GLU A 155 9.19 28.45 -40.43
N LEU A 156 7.91 28.77 -40.59
CA LEU A 156 7.17 29.59 -39.62
C LEU A 156 7.18 29.00 -38.20
N LEU A 157 6.92 27.68 -38.08
CA LEU A 157 6.97 27.00 -36.78
C LEU A 157 8.41 26.87 -36.28
N ALA A 158 9.34 26.55 -37.18
CA ALA A 158 10.74 26.38 -36.88
C ALA A 158 11.32 27.68 -36.32
N ASP A 159 11.07 28.84 -36.92
CA ASP A 159 11.62 30.11 -36.44
C ASP A 159 11.22 30.41 -35.00
N ILE A 160 9.94 30.18 -34.66
CA ILE A 160 9.42 30.40 -33.30
C ILE A 160 10.06 29.40 -32.32
N ILE A 161 10.04 28.11 -32.66
CA ILE A 161 10.53 27.05 -31.78
C ILE A 161 12.06 27.12 -31.63
N HIS A 162 12.81 27.45 -32.70
CA HIS A 162 14.26 27.61 -32.65
C HIS A 162 14.66 28.78 -31.76
N ALA A 163 13.98 29.93 -31.88
CA ALA A 163 14.27 31.09 -31.05
C ALA A 163 14.11 30.79 -29.54
N GLU A 164 13.11 29.98 -29.18
CA GLU A 164 12.83 29.63 -27.78
C GLU A 164 13.68 28.47 -27.27
N ILE A 165 13.81 27.39 -28.03
CA ILE A 165 14.36 26.13 -27.51
C ILE A 165 15.86 26.03 -27.73
N LYS A 166 16.39 26.55 -28.84
CA LYS A 166 17.82 26.39 -29.17
C LYS A 166 18.75 26.91 -28.06
N PRO A 167 18.56 28.11 -27.48
CA PRO A 167 19.41 28.58 -26.38
C PRO A 167 19.32 27.66 -25.16
N ARG A 168 18.13 27.11 -24.88
CA ARG A 168 17.91 26.18 -23.76
C ARG A 168 18.58 24.83 -24.00
N ILE A 169 18.60 24.33 -25.24
CA ILE A 169 19.33 23.11 -25.62
C ILE A 169 20.83 23.31 -25.48
N GLU A 170 21.36 24.44 -25.96
CA GLU A 170 22.78 24.76 -25.85
C GLU A 170 23.21 24.85 -24.38
N GLN A 171 22.45 25.57 -23.55
CA GLN A 171 22.71 25.66 -22.11
C GLN A 171 22.59 24.31 -21.41
N ALA A 172 21.55 23.53 -21.69
CA ALA A 172 21.38 22.20 -21.11
C ALA A 172 22.53 21.27 -21.53
N SER A 173 22.92 21.29 -22.81
CA SER A 173 24.02 20.47 -23.32
C SER A 173 25.34 20.84 -22.66
N ASP A 174 25.61 22.12 -22.43
CA ASP A 174 26.82 22.56 -21.73
C ASP A 174 26.87 22.02 -20.30
N LEU A 175 25.76 22.14 -19.55
CA LEU A 175 25.63 21.59 -18.20
C LEU A 175 25.86 20.07 -18.18
N LEU A 176 25.15 19.34 -19.05
CA LEU A 176 25.22 17.88 -19.14
C LEU A 176 26.61 17.38 -19.53
N ASN A 177 27.29 18.07 -20.45
CA ASN A 177 28.66 17.75 -20.88
C ASN A 177 29.68 17.91 -19.74
N ASN A 178 29.41 18.82 -18.80
CA ASN A 178 30.21 19.01 -17.59
C ASN A 178 29.75 18.15 -16.39
N GLY A 179 28.73 17.28 -16.57
CA GLY A 179 28.22 16.39 -15.53
C GLY A 179 27.46 17.08 -14.39
N VAL A 180 27.05 18.33 -14.59
CA VAL A 180 26.35 19.16 -13.61
C VAL A 180 24.98 19.61 -14.14
N ILE A 181 24.14 20.14 -13.27
CA ILE A 181 22.83 20.68 -13.64
C ILE A 181 22.47 21.84 -12.70
N SER A 182 21.77 22.85 -13.23
CA SER A 182 21.15 23.91 -12.41
C SER A 182 19.66 23.62 -12.20
N PHE A 183 19.08 24.18 -11.13
CA PHE A 183 17.70 23.87 -10.76
C PHE A 183 16.68 24.14 -11.89
N ASP A 184 16.86 25.23 -12.64
CA ASP A 184 15.98 25.63 -13.75
C ASP A 184 16.01 24.67 -14.95
N TYR A 185 17.05 23.84 -15.06
CA TYR A 185 17.25 22.89 -16.14
C TYR A 185 17.02 21.43 -15.71
N VAL A 186 16.66 21.18 -14.44
CA VAL A 186 16.37 19.81 -13.93
C VAL A 186 15.37 19.08 -14.81
N TRP A 187 14.33 19.78 -15.30
CA TRP A 187 13.32 19.16 -16.17
C TRP A 187 13.91 18.50 -17.41
N THR A 188 15.03 18.98 -17.94
CA THR A 188 15.67 18.42 -19.16
C THR A 188 16.16 16.98 -18.99
N LEU A 189 16.37 16.54 -17.75
CA LEU A 189 16.77 15.16 -17.43
C LEU A 189 15.62 14.16 -17.56
N PHE A 190 14.37 14.63 -17.43
CA PHE A 190 13.19 13.82 -17.14
C PHE A 190 12.18 13.82 -18.29
N GLU A 191 12.56 13.20 -19.41
CA GLU A 191 11.62 12.89 -20.50
C GLU A 191 10.47 12.00 -19.99
N PRO A 192 9.21 12.26 -20.36
CA PRO A 192 8.09 11.41 -19.96
C PRO A 192 8.31 9.92 -20.28
N ASP A 193 7.72 9.03 -19.47
CA ASP A 193 7.85 7.56 -19.57
C ASP A 193 9.25 6.97 -19.34
N VAL A 194 10.27 7.77 -19.00
CA VAL A 194 11.57 7.24 -18.57
C VAL A 194 11.50 6.58 -17.19
N GLU A 195 12.43 5.67 -16.94
CA GLU A 195 12.63 5.09 -15.60
C GLU A 195 13.43 6.08 -14.74
N VAL A 196 12.99 6.25 -13.50
CA VAL A 196 13.55 7.19 -12.52
C VAL A 196 13.99 6.40 -11.30
N TYR A 197 15.22 6.65 -10.86
CA TYR A 197 15.86 6.00 -9.72
C TYR A 197 15.99 6.98 -8.55
N THR A 198 15.79 6.47 -7.34
CA THR A 198 16.01 7.19 -6.09
C THR A 198 16.26 6.20 -4.95
N LYS A 199 16.80 6.68 -3.83
CA LYS A 199 16.90 5.91 -2.58
C LYS A 199 15.95 6.49 -1.54
N ILE A 200 15.03 5.67 -1.05
CA ILE A 200 14.12 6.06 0.05
C ILE A 200 14.41 5.14 1.23
N GLU A 201 14.73 5.75 2.39
CA GLU A 201 15.19 5.03 3.59
C GLU A 201 16.41 4.13 3.32
N GLY A 202 17.35 4.62 2.49
CA GLY A 202 18.59 3.91 2.14
C GLY A 202 18.42 2.78 1.12
N ARG A 203 17.23 2.63 0.52
CA ARG A 203 16.92 1.51 -0.38
C ARG A 203 16.62 1.98 -1.78
N ASP A 204 17.22 1.27 -2.73
CA ASP A 204 16.99 1.44 -4.16
C ASP A 204 15.49 1.34 -4.48
N ARG A 205 15.00 2.29 -5.26
CA ARG A 205 13.65 2.29 -5.85
C ARG A 205 13.72 2.72 -7.30
N LEU A 206 12.86 2.12 -8.11
CA LEU A 206 12.67 2.47 -9.50
C LEU A 206 11.21 2.77 -9.76
N PHE A 207 10.96 3.88 -10.43
CA PHE A 207 9.63 4.32 -10.82
C PHE A 207 9.59 4.63 -12.30
N LYS A 208 8.39 4.67 -12.87
CA LYS A 208 8.18 5.16 -14.24
C LYS A 208 7.60 6.56 -14.19
N LEU A 209 8.24 7.51 -14.85
CA LEU A 209 7.77 8.89 -14.86
C LEU A 209 6.46 9.01 -15.64
N SER A 210 5.44 9.60 -15.03
CA SER A 210 4.21 10.02 -15.70
C SER A 210 4.37 11.45 -16.21
N THR A 211 4.64 12.40 -15.30
CA THR A 211 4.83 13.82 -15.61
C THR A 211 5.81 14.46 -14.63
N GLY A 212 6.44 15.58 -15.01
CA GLY A 212 7.25 16.38 -14.09
C GLY A 212 7.02 17.86 -14.32
N ASN A 213 6.91 18.67 -13.27
CA ASN A 213 6.68 20.11 -13.38
C ASN A 213 7.21 20.86 -12.16
N TYR A 214 7.55 22.14 -12.35
CA TYR A 214 7.78 23.03 -11.22
C TYR A 214 6.45 23.35 -10.55
N SER A 215 6.39 23.29 -9.23
CA SER A 215 5.21 23.67 -8.46
C SER A 215 5.62 24.33 -7.16
N LYS A 216 4.76 25.21 -6.64
CA LYS A 216 4.94 25.81 -5.33
C LYS A 216 4.45 24.84 -4.27
N THR A 217 5.30 24.51 -3.32
CA THR A 217 4.93 23.75 -2.12
C THR A 217 4.10 24.63 -1.16
N PRO A 218 3.42 24.06 -0.14
CA PRO A 218 2.57 24.83 0.78
C PRO A 218 3.29 25.96 1.54
N ASP A 219 4.59 25.83 1.73
CA ASP A 219 5.51 26.83 2.31
C ASP A 219 5.96 27.92 1.30
N GLY A 220 5.54 27.82 0.03
CA GLY A 220 5.83 28.79 -1.04
C GLY A 220 7.08 28.49 -1.86
N THR A 221 7.89 27.51 -1.45
CA THR A 221 9.11 27.09 -2.14
C THR A 221 8.79 26.47 -3.51
N VAL A 222 9.50 26.88 -4.57
CA VAL A 222 9.35 26.25 -5.90
C VAL A 222 10.20 24.99 -5.94
N ALA A 223 9.55 23.84 -6.10
CA ALA A 223 10.21 22.55 -6.22
C ALA A 223 9.87 21.88 -7.55
N TYR A 224 10.75 21.02 -8.06
CA TYR A 224 10.45 20.20 -9.22
C TYR A 224 9.81 18.89 -8.76
N VAL A 225 8.52 18.73 -9.07
CA VAL A 225 7.70 17.59 -8.65
C VAL A 225 7.57 16.62 -9.81
N LEU A 226 7.95 15.37 -9.57
CA LEU A 226 7.84 14.24 -10.49
C LEU A 226 6.70 13.34 -10.06
N ASN A 227 5.63 13.29 -10.84
CA ASN A 227 4.57 12.30 -10.67
C ASN A 227 5.02 11.01 -11.32
N VAL A 228 5.16 9.97 -10.51
CA VAL A 228 5.72 8.70 -10.91
C VAL A 228 4.76 7.57 -10.57
N ARG A 229 4.77 6.53 -11.38
CA ARG A 229 3.96 5.33 -11.18
C ARG A 229 4.83 4.11 -10.87
N PHE A 230 4.29 3.25 -10.04
CA PHE A 230 4.91 2.00 -9.59
C PHE A 230 3.87 0.90 -9.47
N ILE A 231 4.33 -0.35 -9.35
CA ILE A 231 3.49 -1.53 -9.21
C ILE A 231 3.21 -1.79 -7.73
N ASP A 232 1.95 -2.00 -7.41
CA ASP A 232 1.45 -2.39 -6.10
C ASP A 232 0.34 -3.46 -6.23
N THR A 233 -0.17 -3.96 -5.11
CA THR A 233 -1.23 -4.98 -5.07
C THR A 233 -2.35 -4.63 -4.11
N ASP A 234 -3.59 -4.95 -4.50
CA ASP A 234 -4.76 -4.90 -3.63
C ASP A 234 -4.97 -6.22 -2.85
N GLY A 235 -4.03 -7.17 -3.00
CA GLY A 235 -4.05 -8.51 -2.44
C GLY A 235 -4.53 -9.59 -3.40
N ASP A 236 -5.37 -9.23 -4.38
CA ASP A 236 -5.89 -10.15 -5.39
C ASP A 236 -5.21 -9.94 -6.75
N THR A 237 -4.91 -8.68 -7.10
CA THR A 237 -4.35 -8.28 -8.39
C THR A 237 -3.19 -7.32 -8.21
N PHE A 238 -2.35 -7.22 -9.25
CA PHE A 238 -1.30 -6.21 -9.34
C PHE A 238 -1.72 -5.11 -10.31
N GLY A 239 -1.37 -3.87 -9.99
CA GLY A 239 -1.65 -2.71 -10.83
C GLY A 239 -0.70 -1.56 -10.56
N TYR A 240 -0.79 -0.53 -11.42
CA TYR A 240 -0.08 0.72 -11.24
C TYR A 240 -0.81 1.61 -10.23
N THR A 241 -0.02 2.22 -9.35
CA THR A 241 -0.43 3.34 -8.51
C THR A 241 0.59 4.46 -8.66
N GLU A 242 0.27 5.65 -8.17
CA GLU A 242 1.06 6.86 -8.38
C GLU A 242 1.52 7.47 -7.06
N THR A 243 2.67 8.14 -7.10
CA THR A 243 3.17 8.99 -6.03
C THR A 243 3.98 10.13 -6.63
N SER A 244 4.39 11.07 -5.80
CA SER A 244 5.19 12.22 -6.22
C SER A 244 6.56 12.18 -5.55
N LEU A 245 7.61 12.37 -6.33
CA LEU A 245 8.96 12.62 -5.86
C LEU A 245 9.28 14.09 -6.05
N THR A 246 10.07 14.69 -5.16
CA THR A 246 10.34 16.12 -5.18
C THR A 246 11.83 16.37 -5.18
N ILE A 247 12.31 17.21 -6.10
CA ILE A 247 13.65 17.79 -6.07
C ILE A 247 13.50 19.22 -5.56
N LEU A 248 14.13 19.49 -4.41
CA LEU A 248 14.13 20.81 -3.80
C LEU A 248 15.04 21.79 -4.57
N PRO A 249 14.78 23.09 -4.50
CA PRO A 249 15.65 24.08 -5.13
C PRO A 249 17.04 24.07 -4.51
N PHE A 250 18.05 24.30 -5.34
CA PHE A 250 19.45 24.41 -4.95
C PHE A 250 20.10 25.56 -5.72
N GLU A 251 21.11 26.17 -5.12
CA GLU A 251 21.81 27.31 -5.72
C GLU A 251 22.87 26.85 -6.73
N ASN A 252 23.08 27.67 -7.76
CA ASN A 252 24.09 27.45 -8.80
C ASN A 252 23.90 26.12 -9.55
N VAL A 253 24.92 25.25 -9.48
CA VAL A 253 24.96 23.96 -10.16
C VAL A 253 25.29 22.85 -9.17
N LEU A 254 24.72 21.68 -9.40
CA LEU A 254 24.95 20.46 -8.63
C LEU A 254 25.42 19.34 -9.57
N PRO A 255 26.37 18.47 -9.17
CA PRO A 255 26.62 17.24 -9.89
C PRO A 255 25.34 16.42 -10.05
N ILE A 256 25.07 15.90 -11.26
CA ILE A 256 23.80 15.22 -11.55
C ILE A 256 23.57 14.02 -10.63
N LEU A 257 24.64 13.31 -10.25
CA LEU A 257 24.59 12.13 -9.39
C LEU A 257 24.33 12.46 -7.90
N GLU A 258 24.42 13.73 -7.50
CA GLU A 258 24.10 14.18 -6.14
C GLU A 258 22.61 14.55 -5.98
N LEU A 259 21.84 14.55 -7.07
CA LEU A 259 20.39 14.71 -6.98
C LEU A 259 19.75 13.51 -6.26
N ASP A 260 18.78 13.79 -5.38
CA ASP A 260 18.00 12.76 -4.69
C ASP A 260 17.23 11.82 -5.64
N VAL A 261 16.92 12.33 -6.83
CA VAL A 261 16.18 11.63 -7.88
C VAL A 261 16.89 11.85 -9.20
N ILE A 262 17.20 10.77 -9.91
CA ILE A 262 17.88 10.81 -11.21
C ILE A 262 17.21 9.88 -12.23
N PRO A 263 17.33 10.15 -13.54
CA PRO A 263 17.00 9.16 -14.56
C PRO A 263 17.80 7.88 -14.35
N ALA A 264 17.14 6.73 -14.42
CA ALA A 264 17.74 5.44 -14.14
C ALA A 264 18.96 5.13 -15.00
N ARG A 265 18.98 5.63 -16.24
CA ARG A 265 20.12 5.53 -17.18
C ARG A 265 21.42 6.17 -16.68
N LEU A 266 21.34 7.10 -15.72
CA LEU A 266 22.49 7.78 -15.11
C LEU A 266 22.93 7.12 -13.79
N CYS A 267 22.20 6.12 -13.30
CA CYS A 267 22.52 5.42 -12.07
C CYS A 267 23.81 4.61 -12.25
N PRO A 268 24.84 4.80 -11.40
CA PRO A 268 26.01 3.93 -11.38
C PRO A 268 25.59 2.49 -11.03
N ASP A 269 26.23 1.50 -11.66
CA ASP A 269 25.94 0.07 -11.46
C ASP A 269 24.44 -0.30 -11.64
N PHE A 270 23.74 0.39 -12.54
CA PHE A 270 22.31 0.21 -12.75
C PHE A 270 21.90 -1.24 -13.01
N ASP A 271 22.73 -2.04 -13.71
CA ASP A 271 22.43 -3.46 -13.95
C ASP A 271 22.35 -4.27 -12.65
N GLN A 272 23.24 -4.02 -11.68
CA GLN A 272 23.21 -4.67 -10.37
C GLN A 272 22.02 -4.20 -9.54
N VAL A 273 21.73 -2.89 -9.56
CA VAL A 273 20.54 -2.31 -8.92
C VAL A 273 19.27 -2.96 -9.47
N ARG A 274 19.18 -3.06 -10.80
CA ARG A 274 18.06 -3.67 -11.53
C ARG A 274 17.89 -5.14 -11.14
N GLU A 275 18.98 -5.91 -11.07
CA GLU A 275 18.93 -7.31 -10.66
C GLU A 275 18.36 -7.47 -9.24
N ARG A 276 18.84 -6.68 -8.27
CA ARG A 276 18.30 -6.67 -6.89
C ARG A 276 16.82 -6.34 -6.86
N LEU A 277 16.40 -5.32 -7.60
CA LEU A 277 14.99 -4.90 -7.67
C LEU A 277 14.10 -5.97 -8.32
N VAL A 278 14.59 -6.70 -9.32
CA VAL A 278 13.87 -7.84 -9.91
C VAL A 278 13.70 -8.97 -8.89
N GLN A 279 14.76 -9.30 -8.14
CA GLN A 279 14.68 -10.32 -7.08
C GLN A 279 13.68 -9.91 -5.99
N ARG A 280 13.70 -8.65 -5.56
CA ARG A 280 12.71 -8.09 -4.63
C ARG A 280 11.29 -8.16 -5.20
N GLY A 281 11.11 -7.83 -6.47
CA GLY A 281 9.82 -7.94 -7.17
C GLY A 281 9.28 -9.37 -7.21
N ARG A 282 10.15 -10.36 -7.42
CA ARG A 282 9.77 -11.80 -7.34
C ARG A 282 9.32 -12.19 -5.95
N LEU A 283 10.03 -11.72 -4.92
CA LEU A 283 9.62 -11.95 -3.53
C LEU A 283 8.25 -11.30 -3.27
N PHE A 284 8.02 -10.07 -3.75
CA PHE A 284 6.72 -9.40 -3.67
C PHE A 284 5.59 -10.18 -4.34
N GLU A 285 5.82 -10.68 -5.56
CA GLU A 285 4.86 -11.52 -6.28
C GLU A 285 4.56 -12.82 -5.53
N SER A 286 5.58 -13.46 -4.93
CA SER A 286 5.41 -14.71 -4.17
C SER A 286 4.59 -14.56 -2.89
N LEU A 287 4.43 -13.32 -2.39
CA LEU A 287 3.66 -13.02 -1.18
C LEU A 287 2.23 -12.55 -1.50
N GLN A 288 1.77 -12.72 -2.74
CA GLN A 288 0.37 -12.49 -3.12
C GLN A 288 -0.57 -13.40 -2.32
N GLY A 289 -1.76 -12.90 -2.00
CA GLY A 289 -2.72 -13.58 -1.15
C GLY A 289 -2.36 -13.52 0.34
N ILE A 290 -2.84 -14.49 1.11
CA ILE A 290 -2.66 -14.55 2.57
C ILE A 290 -1.44 -15.41 2.88
N ASN A 291 -0.41 -14.81 3.49
CA ASN A 291 0.83 -15.50 3.85
C ASN A 291 1.15 -15.39 5.34
N HIS A 292 1.41 -16.52 5.99
CA HIS A 292 1.93 -16.58 7.36
C HIS A 292 3.45 -16.70 7.34
N LYS A 293 4.15 -15.69 7.85
CA LYS A 293 5.61 -15.55 7.77
C LYS A 293 6.20 -15.14 9.11
N ALA A 294 7.52 -15.18 9.21
CA ALA A 294 8.29 -14.63 10.32
C ALA A 294 8.98 -13.33 9.89
N TYR A 295 9.21 -12.41 10.84
CA TYR A 295 9.87 -11.14 10.60
C TYR A 295 10.85 -10.78 11.72
N SER A 296 12.01 -10.25 11.33
CA SER A 296 13.02 -9.71 12.25
C SER A 296 13.52 -8.38 11.73
N GLY A 297 13.25 -7.30 12.46
CA GLY A 297 13.68 -5.96 12.08
C GLY A 297 12.74 -4.86 12.55
N MET A 298 12.92 -3.68 11.96
CA MET A 298 12.10 -2.50 12.21
C MET A 298 10.88 -2.47 11.29
N TYR A 299 9.72 -2.07 11.79
CA TYR A 299 8.55 -1.76 10.96
C TYR A 299 7.89 -0.46 11.42
N SER A 300 7.17 0.20 10.51
CA SER A 300 6.48 1.46 10.76
C SER A 300 4.98 1.21 10.93
N LEU A 301 4.34 1.79 11.94
CA LEU A 301 2.89 1.64 12.12
C LEU A 301 2.10 2.36 11.01
N SER A 302 1.01 1.76 10.54
CA SER A 302 0.19 2.33 9.46
C SER A 302 -0.64 3.54 9.91
N HIS A 303 -0.89 3.67 11.22
CA HIS A 303 -1.62 4.79 11.80
C HIS A 303 -0.94 5.30 13.05
N THR A 304 -0.73 6.61 13.08
CA THR A 304 -0.32 7.33 14.29
C THR A 304 -1.17 8.57 14.41
N ALA A 305 -1.80 8.78 15.57
CA ALA A 305 -2.65 9.95 15.83
C ALA A 305 -1.93 11.30 15.62
N SER A 306 -0.59 11.30 15.63
CA SER A 306 0.27 12.46 15.40
C SER A 306 0.74 12.64 13.95
N GLY A 307 0.42 11.72 13.04
CA GLY A 307 0.99 11.68 11.68
C GLY A 307 2.49 11.32 11.59
N ILE A 308 3.17 11.14 12.73
CA ILE A 308 4.59 10.76 12.77
C ILE A 308 4.69 9.23 12.82
N PRO A 309 5.30 8.57 11.82
CA PRO A 309 5.37 7.11 11.76
C PRO A 309 6.16 6.56 12.96
N LYS A 310 5.44 5.92 13.90
CA LYS A 310 6.03 5.27 15.05
C LYS A 310 6.65 3.95 14.60
N GLN A 311 7.92 3.80 14.89
CA GLN A 311 8.72 2.62 14.53
C GLN A 311 8.71 1.61 15.69
N ARG A 312 8.67 0.31 15.36
CA ARG A 312 8.83 -0.78 16.33
C ARG A 312 9.87 -1.78 15.84
N HIS A 313 10.63 -2.35 16.79
CA HIS A 313 11.53 -3.46 16.54
C HIS A 313 10.91 -4.77 17.00
N VAL A 314 11.04 -5.82 16.20
CA VAL A 314 10.65 -7.18 16.58
C VAL A 314 11.72 -8.18 16.14
N THR A 315 11.83 -9.29 16.86
CA THR A 315 12.79 -10.36 16.58
C THR A 315 12.04 -11.67 16.44
N ASN A 316 12.16 -12.31 15.28
CA ASN A 316 11.53 -13.59 14.95
C ASN A 316 10.03 -13.64 15.29
N GLU A 317 9.31 -12.55 14.99
CA GLU A 317 7.89 -12.48 15.29
C GLU A 317 7.03 -12.97 14.12
N ARG A 318 5.90 -13.60 14.46
CA ARG A 318 4.92 -14.10 13.50
C ARG A 318 4.10 -12.94 12.92
N ILE A 319 4.01 -12.89 11.60
CA ILE A 319 3.29 -11.86 10.84
C ILE A 319 2.35 -12.50 9.82
N ILE A 320 1.25 -11.80 9.53
CA ILE A 320 0.35 -12.13 8.42
C ILE A 320 0.47 -11.06 7.34
N ILE A 321 0.70 -11.50 6.11
CA ILE A 321 0.65 -10.67 4.91
C ILE A 321 -0.72 -10.86 4.31
N ASP A 322 -1.54 -9.83 4.33
CA ASP A 322 -2.89 -9.84 3.78
C ASP A 322 -3.27 -8.41 3.36
N CYS A 323 -2.85 -8.05 2.15
CA CYS A 323 -3.09 -6.71 1.61
C CYS A 323 -4.59 -6.42 1.47
N ARG A 324 -5.38 -7.42 1.08
CA ARG A 324 -6.83 -7.25 0.89
C ARG A 324 -7.54 -6.93 2.19
N THR A 325 -7.23 -7.66 3.26
CA THR A 325 -7.80 -7.38 4.59
C THR A 325 -7.33 -6.04 5.11
N PHE A 326 -6.03 -5.71 4.94
CA PHE A 326 -5.53 -4.39 5.30
C PHE A 326 -6.34 -3.27 4.65
N LEU A 327 -6.59 -3.34 3.34
CA LEU A 327 -7.36 -2.33 2.61
C LEU A 327 -8.81 -2.24 3.07
N TRP A 328 -9.41 -3.38 3.45
CA TRP A 328 -10.78 -3.41 3.95
C TRP A 328 -10.92 -2.72 5.32
N PHE A 329 -9.97 -2.93 6.22
CA PHE A 329 -9.94 -2.27 7.54
C PHE A 329 -9.47 -0.81 7.47
N ASN A 330 -8.70 -0.44 6.45
CA ASN A 330 -8.08 0.89 6.30
C ASN A 330 -8.64 1.65 5.09
N ARG A 331 -9.95 1.57 4.85
CA ARG A 331 -10.64 2.29 3.76
C ARG A 331 -10.25 3.77 3.77
N GLY A 332 -9.62 4.22 2.69
CA GLY A 332 -9.19 5.60 2.48
C GLY A 332 -7.68 5.79 2.21
N THR A 333 -6.86 4.75 2.33
CA THR A 333 -5.39 4.89 2.20
C THR A 333 -4.81 4.63 0.80
N THR A 334 -5.53 3.94 -0.08
CA THR A 334 -5.05 3.67 -1.46
C THR A 334 -6.16 3.92 -2.48
N GLY A 335 -5.84 4.68 -3.53
CA GLY A 335 -6.71 4.80 -4.72
C GLY A 335 -6.82 3.48 -5.50
N PRO A 336 -7.76 3.37 -6.46
CA PRO A 336 -7.90 2.17 -7.28
C PRO A 336 -6.62 1.93 -8.10
N LEU A 337 -6.17 0.68 -8.15
CA LEU A 337 -5.03 0.30 -8.97
C LEU A 337 -5.39 0.37 -10.45
N HIS A 338 -4.52 0.99 -11.25
CA HIS A 338 -4.65 0.99 -12.70
C HIS A 338 -4.14 -0.34 -13.27
N PRO A 339 -4.89 -1.01 -14.17
CA PRO A 339 -4.47 -2.30 -14.73
C PRO A 339 -3.07 -2.28 -15.37
N LEU A 340 -2.30 -3.35 -15.17
CA LEU A 340 -0.96 -3.53 -15.75
C LEU A 340 -0.97 -3.70 -17.27
N GLU A 341 -2.11 -4.09 -17.84
CA GLU A 341 -2.36 -4.08 -19.28
C GLU A 341 -3.31 -2.92 -19.60
N ALA A 342 -3.01 -2.16 -20.65
CA ALA A 342 -3.98 -1.23 -21.18
C ALA A 342 -5.20 -2.05 -21.62
N SER A 343 -6.33 -1.89 -20.94
CA SER A 343 -7.61 -2.29 -21.50
C SER A 343 -7.66 -1.68 -22.90
N LYS A 344 -7.71 -2.53 -23.92
CA LYS A 344 -7.82 -2.09 -25.31
C LYS A 344 -9.00 -1.14 -25.38
N SER A 345 -8.71 0.14 -25.60
CA SER A 345 -9.61 1.19 -26.06
C SER A 345 -11.04 1.15 -25.50
N PHE A 346 -11.34 2.09 -24.59
CA PHE A 346 -12.71 2.57 -24.40
C PHE A 346 -13.18 3.18 -25.74
N VAL A 347 -13.87 2.38 -26.56
CA VAL A 347 -14.66 2.89 -27.68
C VAL A 347 -15.98 3.34 -27.08
N PHE A 348 -16.25 4.65 -27.13
CA PHE A 348 -17.58 5.19 -26.86
C PHE A 348 -18.55 4.56 -27.88
N ARG A 349 -19.30 3.52 -27.49
CA ARG A 349 -20.56 3.21 -28.16
C ARG A 349 -21.59 4.17 -27.59
N GLY A 350 -21.98 5.14 -28.40
CA GLY A 350 -23.07 6.04 -28.08
C GLY A 350 -24.37 5.26 -27.85
N ASN A 351 -25.08 5.68 -26.80
CA ASN A 351 -26.51 5.51 -26.51
C ASN A 351 -27.21 4.31 -27.18
N GLU A 352 -27.28 3.20 -26.45
CA GLU A 352 -28.50 2.38 -26.42
C GLU A 352 -28.84 2.04 -24.96
N GLN A 353 -30.13 2.09 -24.66
CA GLN A 353 -30.73 2.09 -23.33
C GLN A 353 -30.28 0.89 -22.47
N CYS A 354 -29.89 1.18 -21.23
CA CYS A 354 -29.64 0.19 -20.20
C CYS A 354 -30.94 -0.57 -19.89
N ASN A 355 -30.97 -1.87 -20.22
CA ASN A 355 -31.83 -2.82 -19.53
C ASN A 355 -30.98 -3.56 -18.49
N ASP A 356 -31.44 -3.49 -17.25
CA ASP A 356 -30.99 -4.28 -16.11
C ASP A 356 -31.05 -5.79 -16.42
N ASN A 357 -30.10 -6.52 -15.82
CA ASN A 357 -29.88 -7.99 -15.83
C ASN A 357 -28.76 -8.50 -16.75
N SER A 358 -27.51 -8.25 -16.35
CA SER A 358 -26.41 -9.24 -16.50
C SER A 358 -25.14 -8.78 -15.77
N ILE A 359 -25.20 -8.68 -14.44
CA ILE A 359 -24.01 -8.71 -13.58
C ILE A 359 -23.84 -10.17 -13.15
N ASP A 360 -23.36 -11.01 -14.07
CA ASP A 360 -22.87 -12.38 -13.76
C ASP A 360 -22.25 -12.95 -15.04
N SER A 361 -20.98 -12.60 -15.32
CA SER A 361 -20.05 -13.36 -16.21
C SER A 361 -18.72 -12.65 -16.51
N ILE A 362 -18.18 -11.80 -15.63
CA ILE A 362 -16.75 -11.43 -15.70
C ILE A 362 -15.96 -12.42 -14.85
N ALA A 363 -15.97 -13.69 -15.28
CA ALA A 363 -15.19 -14.77 -14.70
C ALA A 363 -14.02 -15.09 -15.63
N HIS A 364 -12.81 -14.93 -15.09
CA HIS A 364 -11.58 -15.62 -15.47
C HIS A 364 -11.19 -15.62 -16.96
N GLY A 365 -10.59 -14.50 -17.40
CA GLY A 365 -9.62 -14.57 -18.49
C GLY A 365 -8.36 -15.32 -18.01
N PRO A 366 -7.74 -16.18 -18.83
CA PRO A 366 -6.53 -16.91 -18.45
C PRO A 366 -5.40 -15.92 -18.13
N LEU A 367 -4.67 -16.20 -17.05
CA LEU A 367 -3.47 -15.45 -16.64
C LEU A 367 -2.46 -15.36 -17.81
N PRO A 368 -1.89 -14.18 -18.08
CA PRO A 368 -0.87 -14.04 -19.11
C PRO A 368 0.40 -14.84 -18.75
N THR A 369 0.97 -15.48 -19.77
CA THR A 369 2.04 -16.49 -19.71
C THR A 369 3.45 -15.92 -19.51
N LYS A 370 3.62 -14.69 -19.01
CA LYS A 370 4.93 -14.11 -18.70
C LYS A 370 4.98 -13.62 -17.25
N PRO A 371 5.98 -14.01 -16.44
CA PRO A 371 6.04 -13.67 -15.03
C PRO A 371 6.08 -12.14 -14.81
N HIS A 372 5.21 -11.63 -13.94
CA HIS A 372 5.08 -10.19 -13.66
C HIS A 372 6.35 -9.62 -12.99
N ALA A 373 7.14 -10.50 -12.35
CA ALA A 373 8.51 -10.30 -11.87
C ALA A 373 9.49 -9.55 -12.79
N THR A 374 9.20 -9.42 -14.09
CA THR A 374 10.09 -8.71 -15.04
C THR A 374 9.92 -7.18 -14.99
N ARG A 375 8.93 -6.66 -14.25
CA ARG A 375 8.65 -5.22 -14.17
C ARG A 375 9.21 -4.64 -12.87
N ILE A 376 10.37 -3.98 -12.99
CA ILE A 376 11.29 -3.51 -11.93
C ILE A 376 10.68 -2.40 -11.03
N LEU A 377 9.44 -2.02 -11.26
CA LEU A 377 8.82 -0.81 -10.75
C LEU A 377 8.04 -1.02 -9.45
N SER A 378 8.33 -2.03 -8.63
CA SER A 378 7.57 -2.24 -7.39
C SER A 378 8.06 -1.30 -6.28
N ASN A 379 7.15 -0.64 -5.57
CA ASN A 379 7.44 0.09 -4.32
C ASN A 379 7.71 -0.85 -3.12
N GLY A 380 7.96 -2.13 -3.41
CA GLY A 380 8.01 -3.25 -2.48
C GLY A 380 9.12 -3.21 -1.43
N SER A 381 9.66 -2.04 -1.06
CA SER A 381 10.43 -1.94 0.18
C SER A 381 9.53 -2.23 1.37
N LYS A 382 8.31 -1.66 1.43
CA LYS A 382 7.39 -1.92 2.54
C LYS A 382 5.98 -2.23 2.07
N SER A 383 5.39 -3.30 2.58
CA SER A 383 3.97 -3.61 2.37
C SER A 383 3.24 -3.84 3.69
N SER A 384 1.93 -3.60 3.67
CA SER A 384 1.08 -3.67 4.84
C SER A 384 0.92 -5.11 5.33
N ARG A 385 1.29 -5.35 6.59
CA ARG A 385 1.21 -6.65 7.25
C ARG A 385 0.69 -6.49 8.66
N PHE A 386 0.16 -7.56 9.22
CA PHE A 386 -0.35 -7.62 10.57
C PHE A 386 0.66 -8.32 11.49
N CYS A 387 1.04 -7.66 12.58
CA CYS A 387 1.85 -8.27 13.64
C CYS A 387 0.93 -9.03 14.61
N LEU A 388 1.04 -10.36 14.69
CA LEU A 388 0.16 -11.16 15.57
C LEU A 388 0.38 -10.85 17.06
N LYS A 389 1.59 -10.46 17.44
CA LYS A 389 1.94 -10.13 18.82
C LYS A 389 1.37 -8.79 19.28
N THR A 390 1.52 -7.75 18.47
CA THR A 390 1.05 -6.40 18.84
C THR A 390 -0.37 -6.12 18.38
N LYS A 391 -0.91 -6.96 17.49
CA LYS A 391 -2.24 -6.82 16.85
C LYS A 391 -2.40 -5.51 16.08
N GLU A 392 -1.29 -5.07 15.50
CA GLU A 392 -1.22 -3.80 14.77
C GLU A 392 -0.87 -4.07 13.30
N TRP A 393 -1.49 -3.30 12.42
CA TRP A 393 -1.07 -3.19 11.02
C TRP A 393 0.15 -2.27 10.92
N GLY A 394 1.08 -2.63 10.04
CA GLY A 394 2.29 -1.86 9.80
C GLY A 394 2.89 -2.10 8.42
N LEU A 395 3.83 -1.23 8.06
CA LEU A 395 4.64 -1.28 6.86
C LEU A 395 5.96 -1.98 7.20
N PHE A 396 6.10 -3.21 6.73
CA PHE A 396 7.24 -4.10 7.01
C PHE A 396 8.12 -4.23 5.79
N ASP A 397 9.42 -4.39 6.02
CA ASP A 397 10.33 -4.71 4.95
C ASP A 397 10.05 -6.07 4.33
N ILE A 398 9.94 -6.17 3.01
CA ILE A 398 9.80 -7.47 2.36
C ILE A 398 11.05 -8.34 2.46
N GLU A 399 12.24 -7.75 2.41
CA GLU A 399 13.51 -8.49 2.35
C GLU A 399 13.85 -9.17 3.69
N LEU A 400 13.23 -8.71 4.77
CA LEU A 400 13.39 -9.28 6.12
C LEU A 400 12.30 -10.29 6.47
N VAL A 401 11.39 -10.58 5.54
CA VAL A 401 10.38 -11.64 5.69
C VAL A 401 11.04 -13.00 5.48
N GLN A 402 10.74 -13.92 6.38
CA GLN A 402 11.28 -15.29 6.37
C GLN A 402 10.15 -16.30 6.52
N ASP A 403 10.43 -17.54 6.14
CA ASP A 403 9.51 -18.64 6.42
C ASP A 403 9.43 -18.92 7.92
N VAL A 404 8.23 -19.32 8.35
CA VAL A 404 8.00 -19.73 9.73
C VAL A 404 8.73 -21.05 10.00
N VAL A 405 9.61 -21.03 11.00
CA VAL A 405 10.14 -22.26 11.60
C VAL A 405 9.13 -22.79 12.62
N TRP A 406 8.51 -23.92 12.31
CA TRP A 406 7.53 -24.61 13.14
C TRP A 406 8.18 -25.61 14.09
N ASN A 407 7.63 -25.75 15.30
CA ASN A 407 8.05 -26.75 16.27
C ASN A 407 7.09 -27.94 16.29
N SER A 408 7.41 -28.97 15.51
CA SER A 408 6.62 -30.21 15.43
C SER A 408 6.60 -31.01 16.73
N THR A 409 7.57 -30.81 17.63
CA THR A 409 7.68 -31.56 18.90
C THR A 409 6.96 -30.91 20.08
N ALA A 410 6.43 -29.70 19.90
CA ALA A 410 5.84 -28.91 20.99
C ALA A 410 4.71 -29.65 21.72
N PHE A 411 3.86 -30.34 20.97
CA PHE A 411 2.70 -31.05 21.52
C PHE A 411 3.04 -32.38 22.20
N ASP A 412 4.12 -33.03 21.75
CA ASP A 412 4.59 -34.26 22.40
C ASP A 412 5.12 -33.96 23.80
N GLN A 413 5.75 -32.80 23.99
CA GLN A 413 6.27 -32.31 25.26
C GLN A 413 5.17 -31.83 26.23
N LEU A 414 3.94 -31.65 25.74
CA LEU A 414 2.83 -31.21 26.57
C LEU A 414 2.43 -32.32 27.55
N VAL A 415 2.30 -31.98 28.83
CA VAL A 415 1.85 -32.93 29.85
C VAL A 415 0.33 -32.94 29.90
N LEU A 416 -0.26 -33.80 29.07
CA LEU A 416 -1.70 -34.08 29.02
C LEU A 416 -1.94 -35.59 29.00
N PRO A 417 -3.02 -36.09 29.61
CA PRO A 417 -3.40 -37.50 29.48
C PRO A 417 -3.58 -37.90 28.01
N HIS A 418 -3.20 -39.13 27.69
CA HIS A 418 -3.12 -39.65 26.32
C HIS A 418 -4.44 -39.53 25.56
N ASP A 419 -5.58 -39.76 26.23
CA ASP A 419 -6.89 -39.69 25.59
C ASP A 419 -7.24 -38.26 25.15
N TYR A 420 -6.89 -37.23 25.93
CA TYR A 420 -7.07 -35.84 25.53
C TYR A 420 -6.20 -35.49 24.32
N LYS A 421 -4.93 -35.94 24.31
CA LYS A 421 -4.04 -35.72 23.16
C LYS A 421 -4.62 -36.33 21.89
N ARG A 422 -5.14 -37.55 21.98
CA ARG A 422 -5.75 -38.27 20.86
C ARG A 422 -7.00 -37.57 20.34
N ILE A 423 -7.86 -37.07 21.23
CA ILE A 423 -9.06 -36.31 20.85
C ILE A 423 -8.68 -35.01 20.14
N ILE A 424 -7.75 -34.23 20.70
CA ILE A 424 -7.28 -32.99 20.08
C ILE A 424 -6.66 -33.28 18.70
N GLN A 425 -5.82 -34.31 18.58
CA GLN A 425 -5.22 -34.71 17.30
C GLN A 425 -6.26 -35.15 16.27
N ALA A 426 -7.30 -35.88 16.69
CA ALA A 426 -8.38 -36.29 15.81
C ALA A 426 -9.15 -35.08 15.26
N PHE A 427 -9.47 -34.10 16.12
CA PHE A 427 -10.12 -32.86 15.71
C PHE A 427 -9.25 -32.03 14.75
N VAL A 428 -7.99 -31.84 15.12
CA VAL A 428 -7.01 -31.14 14.29
C VAL A 428 -6.88 -31.79 12.91
N GLY A 429 -6.77 -33.13 12.87
CA GLY A 429 -6.66 -33.88 11.62
C GLY A 429 -7.91 -33.76 10.72
N ALA A 430 -9.10 -33.79 11.32
CA ALA A 430 -10.37 -33.64 10.58
C ALA A 430 -10.46 -32.28 9.89
N GLN A 431 -10.12 -31.21 10.61
CA GLN A 431 -10.17 -29.85 10.08
C GLN A 431 -9.08 -29.56 9.04
N MET A 432 -7.87 -30.10 9.21
CA MET A 432 -6.81 -29.99 8.19
C MET A 432 -7.16 -30.70 6.88
N SER A 433 -7.95 -31.77 6.96
CA SER A 433 -8.35 -32.56 5.80
C SER A 433 -9.53 -31.96 5.02
N GLY A 434 -10.14 -30.88 5.52
CA GLY A 434 -11.36 -30.29 4.95
C GLY A 434 -12.55 -31.24 4.93
N LEU A 435 -12.52 -32.29 5.77
CA LEU A 435 -13.49 -33.38 5.78
C LEU A 435 -14.72 -33.10 6.66
N ASP A 436 -14.84 -31.90 7.22
CA ASP A 436 -16.03 -31.46 7.97
C ASP A 436 -17.20 -31.15 7.01
N ASN A 437 -17.77 -32.20 6.43
CA ASN A 437 -19.05 -32.17 5.74
C ASN A 437 -20.25 -32.30 6.71
N PHE A 438 -20.02 -32.14 8.01
CA PHE A 438 -21.07 -32.17 9.04
C PHE A 438 -21.60 -30.74 9.28
N ASP A 439 -22.25 -30.18 8.25
CA ASP A 439 -22.98 -28.90 8.36
C ASP A 439 -24.27 -29.16 9.15
N ASP A 440 -24.57 -28.35 10.16
CA ASP A 440 -25.86 -28.38 10.85
C ASP A 440 -27.00 -28.11 9.84
N VAL A 441 -28.27 -28.33 10.23
CA VAL A 441 -29.47 -28.18 9.38
C VAL A 441 -29.54 -26.79 8.70
N ILE A 442 -28.83 -25.80 9.24
CA ILE A 442 -28.64 -24.46 8.68
C ILE A 442 -27.19 -24.31 8.18
N LYS A 443 -27.01 -24.03 6.88
CA LYS A 443 -25.68 -23.75 6.28
C LYS A 443 -24.92 -22.69 7.08
N GLY A 444 -23.69 -23.01 7.52
CA GLY A 444 -22.79 -22.09 8.20
C GLY A 444 -22.89 -22.09 9.73
N LYS A 445 -23.69 -22.97 10.33
CA LYS A 445 -23.68 -23.21 11.78
C LYS A 445 -22.92 -24.50 12.12
N GLY A 446 -22.15 -24.46 13.21
CA GLY A 446 -21.46 -25.65 13.75
C GLY A 446 -20.13 -26.02 13.08
N ARG A 447 -19.57 -25.15 12.24
CA ARG A 447 -18.29 -25.38 11.54
C ARG A 447 -17.03 -24.98 12.33
N GLY A 448 -17.21 -24.50 13.55
CA GLY A 448 -16.11 -24.10 14.44
C GLY A 448 -15.98 -25.05 15.61
N ILE A 449 -14.74 -25.43 15.94
CA ILE A 449 -14.43 -26.27 17.09
C ILE A 449 -14.01 -25.37 18.24
N ILE A 450 -14.82 -25.35 19.29
CA ILE A 450 -14.58 -24.53 20.49
C ILE A 450 -14.23 -25.45 21.65
N MET A 451 -13.02 -25.27 22.20
CA MET A 451 -12.50 -26.03 23.33
C MET A 451 -12.33 -25.13 24.55
N LEU A 452 -12.84 -25.56 25.70
CA LEU A 452 -12.62 -24.89 26.99
C LEU A 452 -11.50 -25.58 27.76
N LEU A 453 -10.43 -24.85 28.04
CA LEU A 453 -9.31 -25.28 28.88
C LEU A 453 -9.45 -24.67 30.26
N SER A 454 -9.53 -25.51 31.28
CA SER A 454 -9.80 -25.05 32.64
C SER A 454 -8.92 -25.69 33.69
N GLY A 455 -8.57 -24.95 34.73
CA GLY A 455 -7.73 -25.46 35.82
C GLY A 455 -6.90 -24.35 36.46
N GLU A 456 -6.06 -24.70 37.44
CA GLU A 456 -5.24 -23.71 38.15
C GLU A 456 -4.23 -22.99 37.21
N PRO A 457 -3.77 -21.77 37.56
CA PRO A 457 -2.72 -21.08 36.82
C PRO A 457 -1.43 -21.89 36.71
N GLY A 458 -0.81 -21.91 35.53
CA GLY A 458 0.48 -22.58 35.31
C GLY A 458 0.42 -24.10 35.06
N THR A 459 -0.76 -24.64 34.74
CA THR A 459 -1.00 -26.05 34.36
C THR A 459 -0.81 -26.35 32.86
N GLY A 460 -0.52 -25.34 32.04
CA GLY A 460 -0.23 -25.52 30.61
C GLY A 460 -1.38 -25.22 29.64
N LYS A 461 -2.49 -24.63 30.09
CA LYS A 461 -3.64 -24.25 29.23
C LYS A 461 -3.25 -23.47 27.96
N THR A 462 -2.60 -22.32 28.11
CA THR A 462 -2.12 -21.49 26.99
C THR A 462 -1.15 -22.26 26.10
N LEU A 463 -0.25 -23.06 26.70
CA LEU A 463 0.74 -23.88 25.99
C LEU A 463 0.08 -24.94 25.09
N THR A 464 -1.07 -25.46 25.47
CA THR A 464 -1.84 -26.41 24.65
C THR A 464 -2.29 -25.77 23.35
N ALA A 465 -2.86 -24.56 23.41
CA ALA A 465 -3.29 -23.84 22.21
C ALA A 465 -2.10 -23.46 21.31
N GLU A 466 -1.00 -22.99 21.91
CA GLU A 466 0.26 -22.73 21.21
C GLU A 466 0.80 -23.98 20.50
N SER A 467 0.82 -25.12 21.18
CA SER A 467 1.32 -26.39 20.62
C SER A 467 0.43 -26.92 19.49
N VAL A 468 -0.88 -26.72 19.60
CA VAL A 468 -1.83 -27.10 18.54
C VAL A 468 -1.62 -26.24 17.30
N ALA A 469 -1.47 -24.92 17.44
CA ALA A 469 -1.16 -24.03 16.32
C ALA A 469 0.14 -24.42 15.60
N GLU A 470 1.17 -24.82 16.38
CA GLU A 470 2.45 -25.28 15.84
C GLU A 470 2.36 -26.60 15.05
N ILE A 471 1.61 -27.60 15.53
CA ILE A 471 1.37 -28.83 14.74
C ILE A 471 0.54 -28.53 13.48
N MET A 472 -0.50 -27.71 13.63
CA MET A 472 -1.39 -27.35 12.53
C MET A 472 -0.69 -26.52 11.45
N GLN A 473 0.48 -25.97 11.77
CA GLN A 473 1.17 -24.98 10.95
C GLN A 473 0.25 -23.80 10.60
N ARG A 474 -0.55 -23.38 11.59
CA ARG A 474 -1.49 -22.27 11.47
C ARG A 474 -1.13 -21.13 12.41
N PRO A 475 -1.45 -19.87 12.05
CA PRO A 475 -1.22 -18.74 12.94
C PRO A 475 -1.95 -18.92 14.27
N LEU A 476 -1.38 -18.40 15.35
CA LEU A 476 -2.07 -18.28 16.64
C LEU A 476 -2.51 -16.82 16.82
N TYR A 477 -3.81 -16.58 16.83
CA TYR A 477 -4.37 -15.29 17.22
C TYR A 477 -4.72 -15.36 18.71
N ASN A 478 -3.85 -14.84 19.57
CA ASN A 478 -4.10 -14.81 21.01
C ASN A 478 -4.76 -13.49 21.40
N MET A 479 -5.82 -13.49 22.19
CA MET A 479 -6.49 -12.32 22.74
C MET A 479 -6.79 -12.53 24.23
N SER A 480 -6.44 -11.56 25.07
CA SER A 480 -6.73 -11.62 26.51
C SER A 480 -8.01 -10.86 26.86
N ALA A 481 -8.63 -11.23 27.98
CA ALA A 481 -9.83 -10.52 28.44
C ALA A 481 -9.62 -9.01 28.66
N ALA A 482 -8.42 -8.58 29.05
CA ALA A 482 -8.09 -7.17 29.24
C ALA A 482 -8.11 -6.37 27.94
N GLU A 483 -7.81 -7.00 26.80
CA GLU A 483 -7.76 -6.33 25.50
C GLU A 483 -9.14 -6.10 24.90
N LEU A 484 -10.12 -6.92 25.27
CA LEU A 484 -11.51 -6.79 24.83
C LEU A 484 -12.19 -5.55 25.43
N GLY A 485 -11.76 -5.11 26.61
CA GLY A 485 -12.37 -4.00 27.35
C GLY A 485 -13.57 -4.44 28.19
N ASP A 486 -14.24 -3.46 28.81
CA ASP A 486 -15.39 -3.65 29.71
C ASP A 486 -16.70 -3.10 29.13
N VAL A 487 -16.63 -2.38 28.00
CA VAL A 487 -17.78 -1.80 27.31
C VAL A 487 -18.30 -2.76 26.24
N ALA A 488 -19.59 -3.11 26.32
CA ALA A 488 -20.21 -4.09 25.43
C ALA A 488 -20.00 -3.85 23.93
N GLN A 489 -20.06 -2.60 23.48
CA GLN A 489 -19.85 -2.26 22.07
C GLN A 489 -18.39 -2.46 21.63
N GLU A 490 -17.43 -2.14 22.49
CA GLU A 490 -16.00 -2.31 22.20
C GLU A 490 -15.63 -3.79 22.18
N VAL A 491 -16.12 -4.55 23.16
CA VAL A 491 -15.96 -6.01 23.23
C VAL A 491 -16.53 -6.67 21.98
N GLU A 492 -17.75 -6.28 21.57
CA GLU A 492 -18.38 -6.79 20.35
C GLU A 492 -17.54 -6.51 19.11
N GLN A 493 -17.09 -5.28 18.90
CA GLN A 493 -16.27 -4.91 17.74
C GLN A 493 -14.92 -5.62 17.70
N LYS A 494 -14.22 -5.72 18.85
CA LYS A 494 -12.91 -6.36 18.93
C LYS A 494 -13.00 -7.87 18.77
N LEU A 495 -14.01 -8.50 19.39
CA LEU A 495 -14.22 -9.93 19.28
C LEU A 495 -14.65 -10.31 17.87
N ASP A 496 -15.59 -9.57 17.27
CA ASP A 496 -16.04 -9.78 15.88
C ASP A 496 -14.86 -9.68 14.91
N CYS A 497 -14.04 -8.63 15.02
CA CYS A 497 -12.80 -8.48 14.24
C CYS A 497 -11.84 -9.67 14.45
N ALA A 498 -11.61 -10.10 15.69
CA ALA A 498 -10.74 -11.24 15.97
C ALA A 498 -11.27 -12.56 15.38
N LEU A 499 -12.59 -12.79 15.43
CA LEU A 499 -13.23 -13.96 14.83
C LEU A 499 -13.09 -13.93 13.31
N GLU A 500 -13.44 -12.82 12.66
CA GLU A 500 -13.31 -12.65 11.21
C GLU A 500 -11.87 -12.85 10.73
N LEU A 501 -10.90 -12.21 11.38
CA LEU A 501 -9.47 -12.36 11.05
C LEU A 501 -9.00 -13.80 11.24
N SER A 502 -9.42 -14.45 12.32
CA SER A 502 -9.03 -15.83 12.61
C SER A 502 -9.60 -16.80 11.58
N THR A 503 -10.88 -16.67 11.21
CA THR A 503 -11.52 -17.47 10.16
C THR A 503 -10.83 -17.25 8.82
N ARG A 504 -10.59 -15.98 8.44
CA ARG A 504 -9.98 -15.64 7.16
C ARG A 504 -8.54 -16.13 7.01
N TRP A 505 -7.76 -16.07 8.08
CA TRP A 505 -6.38 -16.54 8.08
C TRP A 505 -6.26 -18.05 8.35
N GLY A 506 -7.37 -18.72 8.69
CA GLY A 506 -7.36 -20.09 9.20
C GLY A 506 -6.51 -20.20 10.48
N ALA A 507 -6.50 -19.15 11.30
CA ALA A 507 -5.74 -19.08 12.54
C ALA A 507 -6.46 -19.85 13.66
N VAL A 508 -5.67 -20.41 14.57
CA VAL A 508 -6.16 -20.87 15.88
C VAL A 508 -6.40 -19.63 16.73
N LEU A 509 -7.64 -19.43 17.18
CA LEU A 509 -8.00 -18.33 18.07
C LEU A 509 -7.88 -18.79 19.53
N LEU A 510 -7.08 -18.08 20.33
CA LEU A 510 -6.98 -18.29 21.76
C LEU A 510 -7.57 -17.07 22.48
N LEU A 511 -8.63 -17.27 23.25
CA LEU A 511 -9.12 -16.27 24.19
C LEU A 511 -8.67 -16.65 25.62
N ASP A 512 -7.65 -15.95 26.10
CA ASP A 512 -7.01 -16.22 27.39
C ASP A 512 -7.69 -15.46 28.54
N GLU A 513 -7.86 -16.13 29.68
CA GLU A 513 -8.45 -15.59 30.91
C GLU A 513 -9.88 -15.04 30.72
N CYS A 514 -10.74 -15.81 30.05
CA CYS A 514 -12.12 -15.41 29.73
C CYS A 514 -13.11 -15.56 30.89
N ASP A 515 -12.66 -15.76 32.12
CA ASP A 515 -13.54 -15.94 33.27
C ASP A 515 -14.50 -14.77 33.46
N VAL A 516 -14.05 -13.53 33.22
CA VAL A 516 -14.91 -12.33 33.26
C VAL A 516 -16.11 -12.42 32.31
N PHE A 517 -15.97 -13.05 31.15
CA PHE A 517 -17.04 -13.13 30.14
C PHE A 517 -17.86 -14.43 30.22
N LEU A 518 -17.32 -15.47 30.88
CA LEU A 518 -17.93 -16.80 30.97
C LEU A 518 -18.72 -17.02 32.27
N GLU A 519 -18.69 -16.07 33.21
CA GLU A 519 -19.42 -16.17 34.48
C GLU A 519 -20.96 -16.13 34.31
N ARG A 520 -21.68 -16.83 35.21
CA ARG A 520 -23.15 -16.89 35.23
C ARG A 520 -23.80 -15.52 35.23
N ARG A 521 -24.87 -15.41 34.43
CA ARG A 521 -25.77 -14.25 34.48
C ARG A 521 -26.38 -14.08 35.87
N THR A 522 -26.46 -12.84 36.31
CA THR A 522 -27.13 -12.47 37.58
C THR A 522 -28.21 -11.42 37.30
N THR A 523 -29.30 -11.43 38.06
CA THR A 523 -30.42 -10.49 37.85
C THR A 523 -30.04 -9.03 38.13
N SER A 524 -28.99 -8.79 38.92
CA SER A 524 -28.51 -7.45 39.28
C SER A 524 -27.50 -6.85 38.31
N ASP A 525 -26.88 -7.64 37.42
CA ASP A 525 -25.81 -7.16 36.53
C ASP A 525 -26.21 -7.20 35.04
N ILE A 526 -26.97 -6.18 34.63
CA ILE A 526 -27.44 -6.03 33.24
C ILE A 526 -26.26 -5.86 32.27
N LYS A 527 -25.18 -5.17 32.69
CA LYS A 527 -24.01 -4.92 31.82
C LYS A 527 -23.30 -6.22 31.49
N ARG A 528 -23.06 -7.05 32.49
CA ARG A 528 -22.44 -8.37 32.30
C ARG A 528 -23.33 -9.32 31.50
N ASN A 529 -24.64 -9.34 31.78
CA ASN A 529 -25.57 -10.18 31.02
C ASN A 529 -25.56 -9.83 29.52
N LYS A 530 -25.39 -8.54 29.18
CA LYS A 530 -25.21 -8.11 27.80
C LYS A 530 -23.93 -8.68 27.18
N LEU A 531 -22.80 -8.63 27.89
CA LEU A 531 -21.52 -9.22 27.44
C LEU A 531 -21.62 -10.74 27.21
N VAL A 532 -22.18 -11.48 28.18
CA VAL A 532 -22.41 -12.92 28.07
C VAL A 532 -23.27 -13.26 26.84
N SER A 533 -24.30 -12.45 26.58
CA SER A 533 -25.20 -12.64 25.43
C SER A 533 -24.50 -12.37 24.09
N ILE A 534 -23.63 -11.35 24.03
CA ILE A 534 -22.81 -11.05 22.84
C ILE A 534 -21.84 -12.21 22.55
N PHE A 535 -21.14 -12.72 23.58
CA PHE A 535 -20.23 -13.84 23.43
C PHE A 535 -20.95 -15.09 22.88
N LEU A 536 -22.07 -15.50 23.47
CA LEU A 536 -22.81 -16.67 22.99
C LEU A 536 -23.28 -16.52 21.54
N ARG A 537 -23.71 -15.32 21.15
CA ARG A 537 -24.12 -15.03 19.77
C ARG A 537 -22.95 -15.14 18.80
N LEU A 538 -21.79 -14.58 19.15
CA LEU A 538 -20.62 -14.57 18.27
C LEU A 538 -19.96 -15.96 18.16
N LEU A 539 -19.95 -16.75 19.23
CA LEU A 539 -19.44 -18.13 19.22
C LEU A 539 -20.27 -19.08 18.35
N GLU A 540 -21.56 -18.79 18.15
CA GLU A 540 -22.48 -19.67 17.40
C GLU A 540 -22.19 -19.73 15.90
N TYR A 541 -21.62 -18.66 15.34
CA TYR A 541 -21.30 -18.53 13.91
C TYR A 541 -19.80 -18.58 13.61
N PHE A 542 -18.98 -18.88 14.61
CA PHE A 542 -17.54 -18.95 14.41
C PHE A 542 -17.17 -20.18 13.56
N GLU A 543 -16.33 -19.98 12.56
CA GLU A 543 -15.75 -21.04 11.73
C GLU A 543 -14.23 -21.09 11.98
N GLY A 544 -13.72 -22.20 12.53
CA GLY A 544 -12.29 -22.33 12.88
C GLY A 544 -12.01 -23.09 14.18
N VAL A 545 -10.75 -23.08 14.64
CA VAL A 545 -10.38 -23.60 15.98
C VAL A 545 -10.35 -22.47 16.98
N MET A 546 -11.05 -22.63 18.10
CA MET A 546 -10.99 -21.72 19.23
C MET A 546 -10.65 -22.45 20.53
N PHE A 547 -9.71 -21.88 21.28
CA PHE A 547 -9.42 -22.24 22.66
C PHE A 547 -9.87 -21.10 23.58
N LEU A 548 -10.67 -21.44 24.58
CA LEU A 548 -11.01 -20.56 25.69
C LEU A 548 -10.26 -21.03 26.92
N THR A 549 -9.63 -20.13 27.68
CA THR A 549 -9.04 -20.50 28.98
C THR A 549 -9.80 -19.86 30.13
N THR A 550 -9.95 -20.62 31.22
CA THR A 550 -10.52 -20.12 32.48
C THR A 550 -9.81 -20.70 33.69
N ASN A 551 -9.71 -19.90 34.74
CA ASN A 551 -9.25 -20.36 36.05
C ASN A 551 -10.43 -20.67 36.99
N ARG A 552 -11.68 -20.41 36.59
CA ARG A 552 -12.88 -20.46 37.44
C ARG A 552 -14.02 -21.28 36.81
N VAL A 553 -13.91 -22.60 36.85
CA VAL A 553 -14.95 -23.50 36.28
C VAL A 553 -16.29 -23.41 37.01
N SER A 554 -16.25 -23.21 38.34
CA SER A 554 -17.46 -23.22 39.18
C SER A 554 -18.42 -22.07 38.92
N ALA A 555 -17.94 -20.97 38.32
CA ALA A 555 -18.74 -19.77 38.08
C ALA A 555 -19.33 -19.73 36.65
N PHE A 556 -19.17 -20.79 35.86
CA PHE A 556 -19.51 -20.83 34.44
C PHE A 556 -21.02 -20.78 34.14
N ASP A 557 -21.41 -20.00 33.12
CA ASP A 557 -22.78 -19.95 32.61
C ASP A 557 -23.12 -21.23 31.82
N PRO A 558 -24.15 -22.00 32.22
CA PRO A 558 -24.54 -23.24 31.55
C PRO A 558 -24.86 -23.07 30.05
N ALA A 559 -25.24 -21.87 29.60
CA ALA A 559 -25.56 -21.63 28.19
C ALA A 559 -24.37 -21.90 27.24
N PHE A 560 -23.13 -21.80 27.73
CA PHE A 560 -21.95 -22.11 26.92
C PHE A 560 -21.75 -23.61 26.70
N GLU A 561 -22.28 -24.50 27.56
CA GLU A 561 -22.13 -25.95 27.38
C GLU A 561 -22.66 -26.42 26.03
N SER A 562 -23.71 -25.77 25.52
CA SER A 562 -24.28 -26.04 24.18
C SER A 562 -23.40 -25.62 23.00
N ARG A 563 -22.33 -24.86 23.22
CA ARG A 563 -21.42 -24.33 22.19
C ARG A 563 -19.99 -24.90 22.31
N LEU A 564 -19.67 -25.56 23.42
CA LEU A 564 -18.37 -26.18 23.65
C LEU A 564 -18.36 -27.61 23.14
N HIS A 565 -17.38 -27.92 22.29
CA HIS A 565 -17.19 -29.26 21.74
C HIS A 565 -16.42 -30.15 22.71
N LEU A 566 -15.47 -29.56 23.42
CA LEU A 566 -14.61 -30.26 24.37
C LEU A 566 -14.28 -29.35 25.55
N THR A 567 -14.48 -29.87 26.76
CA THR A 567 -14.01 -29.23 27.99
C THR A 567 -12.88 -30.07 28.58
N ILE A 568 -11.69 -29.48 28.70
CA ILE A 568 -10.52 -30.12 29.29
C ILE A 568 -10.30 -29.51 30.68
N HIS A 569 -10.36 -30.37 31.69
CA HIS A 569 -10.03 -30.03 33.06
C HIS A 569 -8.59 -30.46 33.34
N TYR A 570 -7.73 -29.48 33.61
CA TYR A 570 -6.34 -29.68 33.98
C TYR A 570 -6.27 -29.92 35.48
N PRO A 571 -5.94 -31.15 35.92
CA PRO A 571 -5.70 -31.41 37.32
C PRO A 571 -4.40 -30.71 37.76
N ASN A 572 -4.21 -30.63 39.08
CA ASN A 572 -2.93 -30.23 39.64
C ASN A 572 -1.84 -31.21 39.19
N LEU A 573 -0.64 -30.68 38.91
CA LEU A 573 0.48 -31.48 38.41
C LEU A 573 0.86 -32.52 39.46
N ASP A 574 0.79 -33.79 39.09
CA ASP A 574 1.26 -34.89 39.93
C ASP A 574 2.80 -34.99 39.91
N TYR A 575 3.32 -35.89 40.73
CA TYR A 575 4.76 -36.13 40.82
C TYR A 575 5.38 -36.46 39.45
N THR A 576 4.73 -37.32 38.67
CA THR A 576 5.26 -37.77 37.37
C THR A 576 5.30 -36.64 36.34
N SER A 577 4.24 -35.81 36.31
CA SER A 577 4.16 -34.61 35.48
C SER A 577 5.25 -33.59 35.83
N ARG A 578 5.48 -33.34 37.13
CA ARG A 578 6.52 -32.41 37.58
C ARG A 578 7.92 -32.91 37.22
N LEU A 579 8.19 -34.20 37.41
CA LEU A 579 9.47 -34.81 37.01
C LEU A 579 9.71 -34.66 35.51
N HIS A 580 8.68 -34.90 34.69
CA HIS A 580 8.76 -34.70 33.24
C HIS A 580 9.08 -33.23 32.90
N ILE A 581 8.39 -32.27 33.52
CA ILE A 581 8.60 -30.84 33.29
C ILE A 581 10.03 -30.42 33.70
N TRP A 582 10.54 -30.90 34.84
CA TRP A 582 11.91 -30.67 35.26
C TRP A 582 12.91 -31.22 34.24
N LYS A 583 12.73 -32.47 33.80
CA LYS A 583 13.58 -33.08 32.77
C LYS A 583 13.55 -32.28 31.46
N THR A 584 12.38 -31.88 31.00
CA THR A 584 12.22 -31.09 29.77
C THR A 584 12.95 -29.76 29.89
N PHE A 585 12.77 -29.02 30.99
CA PHE A 585 13.48 -27.76 31.16
C PHE A 585 15.00 -27.94 31.32
N MET A 586 15.47 -29.04 31.89
CA MET A 586 16.90 -29.32 32.02
C MET A 586 17.55 -29.79 30.72
N ASN A 587 16.85 -30.59 29.91
CA ASN A 587 17.38 -31.18 28.68
C ASN A 587 17.57 -30.17 27.54
N ILE A 588 16.86 -29.03 27.56
CA ILE A 588 17.00 -27.97 26.55
C ILE A 588 18.46 -27.47 26.41
N ASP A 589 19.31 -27.66 27.43
CA ASP A 589 20.74 -27.29 27.42
C ASP A 589 21.60 -28.43 27.99
N SER A 590 21.57 -29.61 27.36
CA SER A 590 22.26 -30.83 27.81
C SER A 590 23.77 -30.66 28.04
N ASN A 591 24.38 -29.57 27.55
CA ASN A 591 25.80 -29.24 27.72
C ASN A 591 26.12 -28.31 28.91
N ARG A 592 25.15 -27.92 29.76
CA ARG A 592 25.36 -26.93 30.85
C ARG A 592 24.75 -27.26 32.22
N SER A 593 24.11 -28.43 32.38
CA SER A 593 23.56 -28.89 33.67
C SER A 593 24.37 -30.05 34.23
N SER A 594 24.62 -30.03 35.55
CA SER A 594 25.38 -31.08 36.26
C SER A 594 24.49 -31.90 37.20
N LEU A 595 23.17 -31.90 36.99
CA LEU A 595 22.19 -32.52 37.88
C LEU A 595 22.04 -34.02 37.59
N SER A 596 22.09 -34.82 38.65
CA SER A 596 21.82 -36.26 38.64
C SER A 596 20.32 -36.57 38.52
N ALA A 597 20.00 -37.81 38.16
CA ALA A 597 18.60 -38.27 38.11
C ALA A 597 17.93 -38.21 39.50
N ASP A 598 18.68 -38.49 40.57
CA ASP A 598 18.20 -38.48 41.95
C ASP A 598 17.85 -37.05 42.42
N GLU A 599 18.65 -36.05 42.03
CA GLU A 599 18.34 -34.64 42.34
C GLU A 599 17.08 -34.15 41.60
N LEU A 600 16.81 -34.63 40.39
CA LEU A 600 15.57 -34.33 39.67
C LEU A 600 14.35 -35.00 40.32
N ASP A 601 14.54 -36.19 40.87
CA ASP A 601 13.54 -36.94 41.64
C ASP A 601 13.14 -36.18 42.92
N GLU A 602 14.14 -35.61 43.63
CA GLU A 602 13.91 -34.76 44.80
C GLU A 602 13.15 -33.48 44.43
N LEU A 603 13.53 -32.81 43.33
CA LEU A 603 12.87 -31.60 42.84
C LEU A 603 11.42 -31.83 42.42
N ALA A 604 11.09 -33.02 41.90
CA ALA A 604 9.72 -33.41 41.56
C ALA A 604 8.82 -33.59 42.80
N GLY A 605 9.42 -33.84 43.97
CA GLY A 605 8.73 -33.91 45.26
C GLY A 605 8.17 -32.56 45.72
N VAL A 606 8.69 -31.43 45.22
CA VAL A 606 8.22 -30.10 45.59
C VAL A 606 6.95 -29.76 44.81
N GLU A 607 5.86 -29.41 45.51
CA GLU A 607 4.60 -28.99 44.90
C GLU A 607 4.72 -27.61 44.25
N LEU A 608 5.09 -27.62 42.96
CA LEU A 608 5.21 -26.44 42.12
C LEU A 608 4.42 -26.63 40.84
N ASN A 609 3.78 -25.56 40.36
CA ASN A 609 3.19 -25.54 39.02
C ASN A 609 4.27 -25.33 37.93
N GLY A 610 3.93 -25.61 36.67
CA GLY A 610 4.90 -25.55 35.57
C GLY A 610 5.52 -24.16 35.37
N ARG A 611 4.74 -23.09 35.59
CA ARG A 611 5.23 -21.70 35.55
C ARG A 611 6.24 -21.43 36.67
N GLN A 612 5.97 -21.92 37.88
CA GLN A 612 6.87 -21.79 39.01
C GLN A 612 8.18 -22.54 38.78
N ILE A 613 8.13 -23.77 38.26
CA ILE A 613 9.31 -24.57 37.89
C ILE A 613 10.15 -23.80 36.85
N LYS A 614 9.54 -23.36 35.74
CA LYS A 614 10.24 -22.56 34.71
C LYS A 614 10.95 -21.35 35.30
N ASN A 615 10.28 -20.61 36.18
CA ASN A 615 10.86 -19.45 36.84
C ASN A 615 12.03 -19.82 37.76
N VAL A 616 11.93 -20.92 38.51
CA VAL A 616 13.03 -21.41 39.35
C VAL A 616 14.24 -21.76 38.49
N VAL A 617 14.05 -22.54 37.43
CA VAL A 617 15.12 -22.92 36.49
C VAL A 617 15.78 -21.69 35.88
N LYS A 618 14.98 -20.73 35.40
CA LYS A 618 15.50 -19.50 34.79
C LYS A 618 16.34 -18.69 35.76
N THR A 619 15.87 -18.48 37.00
CA THR A 619 16.63 -17.73 38.01
C THR A 619 17.90 -18.48 38.43
N ALA A 620 17.82 -19.79 38.61
CA ALA A 620 18.97 -20.61 38.96
C ALA A 620 20.05 -20.58 37.87
N ARG A 621 19.64 -20.55 36.59
CA ARG A 621 20.56 -20.36 35.44
C ARG A 621 21.24 -19.00 35.44
N LEU A 622 20.50 -17.94 35.75
CA LEU A 622 21.08 -16.59 35.85
C LEU A 622 22.14 -16.54 36.95
N LEU A 623 21.88 -17.19 38.08
CA LEU A 623 22.84 -17.30 39.18
C LEU A 623 24.10 -18.08 38.77
N ALA A 624 23.93 -19.26 38.17
CA ALA A 624 25.06 -20.07 37.67
C ALA A 624 25.89 -19.31 36.62
N THR A 625 25.23 -18.56 35.72
CA THR A 625 25.92 -17.76 34.69
C THR A 625 26.72 -16.62 35.31
N HIS A 626 26.16 -15.93 36.31
CA HIS A 626 26.86 -14.89 37.07
C HIS A 626 28.10 -15.46 37.79
N GLU A 627 27.97 -16.65 38.38
CA GLU A 627 29.05 -17.36 39.07
C GLU A 627 30.04 -18.06 38.11
N ARG A 628 29.75 -18.06 36.80
CA ARG A 628 30.51 -18.76 35.74
C ARG A 628 30.67 -20.26 36.00
N THR A 629 29.67 -20.86 36.65
CA THR A 629 29.60 -22.29 36.97
C THR A 629 28.51 -22.97 36.13
N GLN A 630 28.54 -24.30 36.08
CA GLN A 630 27.43 -25.08 35.52
C GLN A 630 26.23 -25.03 36.46
N LEU A 631 25.03 -25.23 35.92
CA LEU A 631 23.82 -25.28 36.74
C LEU A 631 23.84 -26.51 37.65
N ALA A 632 24.18 -26.28 38.93
CA ALA A 632 24.13 -27.25 40.01
C ALA A 632 22.88 -27.10 40.90
N MET A 633 22.60 -28.13 41.71
CA MET A 633 21.49 -28.17 42.67
C MET A 633 21.56 -27.03 43.70
N SER A 634 22.76 -26.60 44.09
CA SER A 634 22.97 -25.47 45.00
C SER A 634 22.27 -24.18 44.54
N HIS A 635 22.29 -23.88 43.24
CA HIS A 635 21.61 -22.72 42.68
C HIS A 635 20.09 -22.86 42.76
N ILE A 636 19.56 -24.04 42.43
CA ILE A 636 18.11 -24.31 42.46
C ILE A 636 17.60 -24.23 43.91
N SER A 637 18.28 -24.88 44.85
CA SER A 637 17.97 -24.83 46.28
C SER A 637 17.99 -23.41 46.82
N THR A 638 18.97 -22.59 46.39
CA THR A 638 19.02 -21.17 46.76
C THR A 638 17.79 -20.41 46.30
N VAL A 639 17.35 -20.61 45.05
CA VAL A 639 16.15 -19.97 44.50
C VAL A 639 14.88 -20.47 45.20
N LEU A 640 14.76 -21.77 45.44
CA LEU A 640 13.64 -22.36 46.16
C LEU A 640 13.54 -21.84 47.60
N ARG A 641 14.67 -21.71 48.30
CA ARG A 641 14.75 -21.15 49.65
C ARG A 641 14.30 -19.70 49.69
N ILE A 642 14.75 -18.87 48.74
CA ILE A 642 14.32 -17.47 48.65
C ILE A 642 12.82 -17.39 48.37
N LYS A 643 12.30 -18.23 47.47
CA LYS A 643 10.87 -18.26 47.11
C LYS A 643 9.94 -18.71 48.24
N LYS A 644 10.36 -19.68 49.04
CA LYS A 644 9.58 -20.17 50.19
C LYS A 644 9.58 -19.20 51.38
N GLY A 645 10.42 -18.17 51.34
CA GLY A 645 10.73 -17.34 52.50
C GLY A 645 11.65 -18.10 53.46
N LEU A 646 12.45 -17.35 54.23
CA LEU A 646 13.49 -17.84 55.16
C LEU A 646 13.00 -18.72 56.34
N ALA A 647 11.84 -19.37 56.24
CA ALA A 647 11.29 -20.26 57.26
C ALA A 647 11.02 -21.64 56.65
N GLY A 648 11.96 -22.59 56.75
CA GLY A 648 11.57 -23.98 56.50
C GLY A 648 12.62 -25.06 56.35
N TRP A 649 13.90 -24.79 56.12
CA TRP A 649 14.92 -25.86 55.99
C TRP A 649 16.05 -25.69 57.01
N PRO A 650 16.44 -26.75 57.76
CA PRO A 650 17.56 -26.67 58.69
C PRO A 650 18.86 -26.39 57.93
N SER A 651 19.66 -25.52 58.52
CA SER A 651 20.98 -25.05 58.07
C SER A 651 22.01 -26.16 57.89
#